data_AF-A0A7V4DCW4-F1
#
_entry.id   AF-A0A7V4DCW4-F1
#
_cell.length_a   1.000
_cell.length_b   1.000
_cell.length_c   1.000
_cell.angle_alpha   90.00
_cell.angle_beta   90.00
_cell.angle_gamma   90.00
#
_symmetry.space_group_name_H-M   'P 1'
#
loop_
_entity.id
_entity.type
_entity.pdbx_description
1 polymer ?
#
loop_
_entity_poly.entity_id
_entity_poly.type
_entity_poly.pdbx_seq_one_letter_code
_entity_poly.pdbx_strand_id
1 'polypeptide(L)'
;MRDRHFRKWIFPGHASLLWICLFAVGFSHEAFAQGGEMKWLRVGSLRSFFSEYGAQIENAIAGRPSICYGLAWPAEYGMEQSSTGQSALWVGCKNFYDPIKKRTFPYKVVGTGYRNTPDWFTQMFPVTFKLIAKSDHPMVYVDNELATDNQLWDEIDEIDENLPCDRMIYNVINTSIGITITIKIMAFSQQNHDNYFICDYVFRNTGLIDNVGGKYEQTLEDCYFLIAERYAFAGESVPGYNQGWGTWSSTWGRNTVSDVIGTDPTAPDFKFRACIAWYGPQSVRSVSDDWGCPNEQADPNDGVVDEILAAARYAGCVVLHADKSPHDTTDDLYQPRTTRYSGSDAPIWSASFSQYDETAMAARYAHMASGHAEKTHAQEVGDGFADIWGTDGGGYAPCQAFGPYTLHVGDSVHIVVAKAVAGISREKNREVAKNWLLWEKGLGQPTLVRPNGQTTTDHNLYKREWVWTCKDSLLKTFEHALIAYKKKFQIPQPPPAPELFEVQSGGDRILLKWSDNATSHPHFDGYEVWRSKEVVDHPRAVYEKIFECRKSNVVHTFADTTARRGVDYYYYVVSKDDGSQNDFQPGKPLVSGKFYTMTNKPAYLRRPAGTSLDSIRVVPNPYVISKREFQFGVQSGYDRIAFYNLPPYCKIKIFTERGDLIKEIRHENGTGDEAWESVTSSGQIVVSGLYIAYFEVTQDYVHPQTGELVFKKGQNTYRKFIVIR
;
A
#
# COMPACT_ATOMS: atom_id res chain seq x y z
N MET A 1 14.90 23.99 -56.81
CA MET A 1 15.90 24.06 -57.90
C MET A 1 17.30 23.81 -57.33
N ARG A 2 18.29 23.59 -58.21
CA ARG A 2 19.75 23.48 -58.05
C ARG A 2 20.38 23.76 -56.66
N ASP A 3 21.29 22.97 -56.05
CA ASP A 3 22.32 21.95 -56.46
C ASP A 3 23.77 22.44 -56.17
N ARG A 4 24.68 21.48 -55.90
CA ARG A 4 26.17 21.55 -55.81
C ARG A 4 26.81 22.02 -54.49
N HIS A 5 27.97 21.52 -54.03
CA HIS A 5 28.79 20.26 -54.11
C HIS A 5 29.96 20.46 -53.08
N PHE A 6 30.92 19.57 -52.72
CA PHE A 6 31.45 18.24 -53.10
C PHE A 6 31.40 17.29 -51.84
N ARG A 7 31.79 15.99 -51.74
CA ARG A 7 32.75 15.04 -52.39
C ARG A 7 34.24 15.21 -51.96
N LYS A 8 35.08 14.17 -51.71
CA LYS A 8 34.99 12.68 -51.83
C LYS A 8 35.93 11.92 -50.83
N TRP A 9 35.45 10.80 -50.25
CA TRP A 9 36.13 9.48 -50.00
C TRP A 9 37.36 9.45 -49.03
N ILE A 10 37.87 8.35 -48.42
CA ILE A 10 38.00 6.90 -48.72
C ILE A 10 37.88 6.02 -47.41
N PHE A 11 37.57 4.72 -47.51
CA PHE A 11 37.62 3.63 -46.48
C PHE A 11 38.68 2.55 -46.87
N PRO A 12 39.09 1.52 -46.07
CA PRO A 12 38.63 1.08 -44.73
C PRO A 12 39.74 0.79 -43.68
N GLY A 13 39.38 0.30 -42.47
CA GLY A 13 40.31 -0.30 -41.50
C GLY A 13 39.60 -1.01 -40.33
N HIS A 14 39.89 -2.29 -40.09
CA HIS A 14 39.20 -3.13 -39.09
C HIS A 14 39.74 -2.95 -37.65
N ALA A 15 38.84 -2.87 -36.65
CA ALA A 15 39.06 -3.34 -35.27
C ALA A 15 37.72 -3.41 -34.48
N SER A 16 37.05 -4.56 -34.48
CA SER A 16 35.81 -4.75 -33.71
C SER A 16 36.11 -5.44 -32.37
N LEU A 17 36.17 -4.68 -31.28
CA LEU A 17 36.19 -5.21 -29.91
C LEU A 17 34.80 -5.10 -29.30
N LEU A 18 34.16 -6.23 -29.02
CA LEU A 18 32.89 -6.26 -28.30
C LEU A 18 33.10 -5.85 -26.84
N TRP A 19 32.39 -4.81 -26.41
CA TRP A 19 32.10 -4.61 -24.98
C TRP A 19 30.75 -5.26 -24.67
N ILE A 20 30.73 -6.09 -23.62
CA ILE A 20 29.53 -6.75 -23.13
C ILE A 20 28.82 -5.78 -22.18
N CYS A 21 27.74 -5.16 -22.64
CA CYS A 21 26.87 -4.35 -21.79
C CYS A 21 26.03 -5.28 -20.90
N LEU A 22 26.54 -5.58 -19.70
CA LEU A 22 25.75 -6.12 -18.61
C LEU A 22 24.69 -5.09 -18.19
N PHE A 23 23.44 -5.32 -18.56
CA PHE A 23 22.28 -4.60 -18.01
C PHE A 23 22.01 -5.07 -16.57
N ALA A 24 22.89 -4.67 -15.65
CA ALA A 24 22.55 -4.62 -14.24
C ALA A 24 21.60 -3.43 -14.05
N VAL A 25 20.30 -3.69 -13.85
CA VAL A 25 19.33 -2.66 -13.43
C VAL A 25 19.52 -2.39 -11.94
N GLY A 26 20.68 -1.86 -11.59
CA GLY A 26 20.86 -1.17 -10.32
C GLY A 26 20.19 0.19 -10.44
N PHE A 27 19.09 0.40 -9.72
CA PHE A 27 18.55 1.75 -9.52
C PHE A 27 19.58 2.54 -8.69
N SER A 28 20.32 3.42 -9.36
CA SER A 28 21.28 4.31 -8.71
C SER A 28 20.55 5.33 -7.83
N HIS A 29 20.87 5.37 -6.54
CA HIS A 29 20.43 6.41 -5.60
C HIS A 29 21.01 7.78 -5.99
N GLU A 30 20.43 8.47 -6.98
CA GLU A 30 20.89 9.82 -7.38
C GLU A 30 19.77 10.68 -7.99
N ALA A 31 18.67 10.83 -7.24
CA ALA A 31 17.57 11.78 -7.53
C ALA A 31 16.96 12.48 -6.29
N PHE A 32 17.57 12.33 -5.11
CA PHE A 32 17.08 12.88 -3.84
C PHE A 32 17.45 14.36 -3.66
N ALA A 33 16.81 15.25 -4.43
CA ALA A 33 17.09 16.70 -4.41
C ALA A 33 15.94 17.58 -3.89
N GLN A 34 14.74 17.03 -3.63
CA GLN A 34 13.56 17.83 -3.22
C GLN A 34 12.64 17.18 -2.15
N GLY A 35 12.61 15.85 -2.00
CA GLY A 35 11.60 15.15 -1.17
C GLY A 35 12.01 14.74 0.25
N GLY A 36 13.32 14.67 0.53
CA GLY A 36 13.84 14.02 1.76
C GLY A 36 13.75 12.50 1.74
N GLU A 37 14.18 11.86 2.84
CA GLU A 37 13.94 10.45 3.12
C GLU A 37 12.46 10.20 3.44
N MET A 38 11.95 9.05 2.98
CA MET A 38 10.59 8.59 3.20
C MET A 38 10.58 7.11 3.53
N LYS A 39 9.80 6.72 4.54
CA LYS A 39 9.59 5.31 4.95
C LYS A 39 8.09 5.02 4.97
N TRP A 40 7.73 3.76 4.73
CA TRP A 40 6.34 3.32 4.58
C TRP A 40 5.87 2.49 5.79
N LEU A 41 4.56 2.53 6.04
CA LEU A 41 3.86 1.59 6.91
C LEU A 41 2.84 0.83 6.05
N ARG A 42 3.06 -0.48 5.85
CA ARG A 42 2.30 -1.31 4.88
C ARG A 42 1.62 -2.58 5.42
N VAL A 43 1.73 -2.85 6.72
CA VAL A 43 1.32 -4.12 7.38
C VAL A 43 -0.18 -4.31 7.61
N GLY A 44 -1.00 -3.27 7.40
CA GLY A 44 -2.47 -3.31 7.57
C GLY A 44 -3.24 -2.84 6.32
N SER A 45 -4.58 -2.88 6.41
CA SER A 45 -5.49 -2.42 5.36
C SER A 45 -5.38 -0.93 5.05
N LEU A 46 -4.88 -0.13 5.99
CA LEU A 46 -4.43 1.24 5.76
C LEU A 46 -2.91 1.27 5.47
N ARG A 47 -2.51 1.95 4.39
CA ARG A 47 -1.09 2.13 4.02
C ARG A 47 -0.75 3.59 3.79
N SER A 48 0.45 4.02 4.19
CA SER A 48 0.95 5.37 3.90
C SER A 48 2.47 5.43 3.94
N PHE A 49 3.04 6.40 3.22
CA PHE A 49 4.40 6.88 3.48
C PHE A 49 4.37 8.01 4.50
N PHE A 50 5.51 8.23 5.13
CA PHE A 50 5.83 9.37 5.97
C PHE A 50 7.21 9.91 5.59
N SER A 51 7.49 11.17 5.92
CA SER A 51 8.76 11.85 5.60
C SER A 51 9.53 12.17 6.88
N GLU A 52 10.86 12.19 6.78
CA GLU A 52 11.76 12.68 7.83
C GLU A 52 11.41 14.10 8.31
N TYR A 53 10.75 14.93 7.49
CA TYR A 53 10.34 16.29 7.83
C TYR A 53 8.98 16.39 8.55
N GLY A 54 8.40 15.26 8.98
CA GLY A 54 7.19 15.18 9.81
C GLY A 54 5.87 15.41 9.09
N ALA A 55 5.89 15.94 7.87
CA ALA A 55 4.71 16.18 7.02
C ALA A 55 4.94 15.68 5.59
N GLN A 56 3.86 15.35 4.89
CA GLN A 56 3.85 14.85 3.52
C GLN A 56 3.57 16.04 2.60
N ILE A 57 4.54 16.45 1.79
CA ILE A 57 4.44 17.67 0.98
C ILE A 57 3.91 17.40 -0.43
N GLU A 58 3.31 18.41 -1.06
CA GLU A 58 2.98 18.35 -2.49
C GLU A 58 4.23 18.00 -3.33
N ASN A 59 4.11 17.01 -4.22
CA ASN A 59 5.18 16.47 -5.06
C ASN A 59 6.38 15.84 -4.30
N ALA A 60 6.20 15.36 -3.06
CA ALA A 60 7.26 14.66 -2.31
C ALA A 60 7.90 13.48 -3.08
N ILE A 61 7.09 12.70 -3.79
CA ILE A 61 7.53 11.53 -4.56
C ILE A 61 7.99 11.97 -5.95
N ALA A 62 9.31 12.08 -6.14
CA ALA A 62 9.92 12.41 -7.43
C ALA A 62 9.52 11.42 -8.53
N GLY A 63 9.32 11.93 -9.75
CA GLY A 63 9.00 11.10 -10.94
C GLY A 63 7.57 10.59 -11.04
N ARG A 64 6.73 10.72 -10.00
CA ARG A 64 5.27 10.44 -10.07
C ARG A 64 4.45 11.73 -10.07
N PRO A 65 4.24 12.38 -11.22
CA PRO A 65 3.35 13.53 -11.28
C PRO A 65 1.89 13.12 -11.05
N SER A 66 1.09 14.09 -10.60
CA SER A 66 -0.38 14.16 -10.74
C SER A 66 -1.30 13.57 -9.65
N ILE A 67 -0.88 12.65 -8.76
CA ILE A 67 -1.80 12.00 -7.80
C ILE A 67 -1.35 12.18 -6.34
N CYS A 68 -2.30 12.56 -5.48
CA CYS A 68 -2.16 12.54 -4.02
C CYS A 68 -1.99 11.11 -3.51
N TYR A 69 -0.86 10.78 -2.88
CA TYR A 69 -0.61 9.49 -2.24
C TYR A 69 -0.55 9.63 -0.71
N GLY A 70 -1.29 8.79 0.03
CA GLY A 70 -1.29 8.77 1.48
C GLY A 70 -2.62 8.26 2.05
N LEU A 71 -2.57 7.63 3.22
CA LEU A 71 -3.75 7.00 3.86
C LEU A 71 -4.58 6.16 2.86
N ALA A 72 -3.90 5.31 2.09
CA ALA A 72 -4.54 4.45 1.11
C ALA A 72 -5.35 3.36 1.81
N TRP A 73 -6.63 3.22 1.46
CA TRP A 73 -7.55 2.26 2.06
C TRP A 73 -8.77 1.99 1.14
N PRO A 74 -9.17 0.72 0.92
CA PRO A 74 -8.54 -0.52 1.40
C PRO A 74 -7.34 -0.87 0.52
N ALA A 75 -6.15 -0.95 1.09
CA ALA A 75 -4.89 -0.91 0.35
C ALA A 75 -4.42 -2.26 -0.23
N GLU A 76 -5.26 -3.29 -0.19
CA GLU A 76 -5.19 -4.50 -1.01
C GLU A 76 -5.70 -4.30 -2.46
N TYR A 77 -6.19 -3.09 -2.78
CA TYR A 77 -6.65 -2.67 -4.11
C TYR A 77 -5.73 -1.59 -4.71
N GLY A 78 -4.43 -1.63 -4.41
CA GLY A 78 -3.44 -0.68 -4.90
C GLY A 78 -3.25 0.58 -4.06
N MET A 79 -2.23 1.36 -4.41
CA MET A 79 -1.92 2.66 -3.77
C MET A 79 -2.79 3.79 -4.32
N GLU A 80 -3.46 3.53 -5.44
CA GLU A 80 -4.46 4.36 -6.10
C GLU A 80 -5.67 4.58 -5.19
N GLN A 81 -5.90 3.74 -4.17
CA GLN A 81 -6.90 3.89 -3.11
C GLN A 81 -6.57 5.01 -2.10
N SER A 82 -5.82 6.02 -2.50
CA SER A 82 -5.37 7.12 -1.64
C SER A 82 -6.54 7.92 -1.04
N SER A 83 -6.33 8.51 0.15
CA SER A 83 -7.32 9.33 0.86
C SER A 83 -6.79 10.69 1.34
N THR A 84 -5.46 10.87 1.39
CA THR A 84 -4.78 12.17 1.58
C THR A 84 -3.63 12.26 0.57
N GLY A 85 -3.07 13.44 0.37
CA GLY A 85 -1.80 13.58 -0.36
C GLY A 85 -0.87 14.63 0.19
N GLN A 86 -1.34 15.42 1.15
CA GLN A 86 -0.58 16.53 1.72
C GLN A 86 -0.96 16.68 3.18
N SER A 87 0.04 16.77 4.05
CA SER A 87 -0.14 17.11 5.46
C SER A 87 0.75 18.31 5.82
N ALA A 88 0.51 18.93 6.97
CA ALA A 88 1.31 20.05 7.46
C ALA A 88 1.59 19.91 8.96
N LEU A 89 2.81 20.32 9.35
CA LEU A 89 3.29 20.32 10.73
C LEU A 89 4.00 21.66 10.99
N TRP A 90 3.37 22.55 11.76
CA TRP A 90 3.93 23.87 12.10
C TRP A 90 4.09 24.07 13.60
N VAL A 91 5.16 24.79 13.98
CA VAL A 91 5.45 25.29 15.32
C VAL A 91 5.38 26.81 15.28
N GLY A 92 4.66 27.45 16.20
CA GLY A 92 4.55 28.90 16.25
C GLY A 92 4.49 29.46 17.67
N CYS A 93 5.12 30.60 17.92
CA CYS A 93 5.17 31.26 19.23
C CYS A 93 5.18 32.79 19.11
N LYS A 94 4.89 33.49 20.23
CA LYS A 94 5.00 34.96 20.34
C LYS A 94 6.39 35.40 20.81
N ASN A 95 6.69 36.69 20.64
CA ASN A 95 7.81 37.40 21.28
C ASN A 95 9.21 36.78 21.09
N PHE A 96 9.40 36.02 20.02
CA PHE A 96 10.59 35.19 19.79
C PHE A 96 11.84 36.05 19.50
N TYR A 97 12.90 35.91 20.30
CA TYR A 97 14.20 36.47 19.94
C TYR A 97 14.92 35.53 18.97
N ASP A 98 15.20 36.03 17.77
CA ASP A 98 15.91 35.29 16.74
C ASP A 98 17.42 35.62 16.81
N PRO A 99 18.28 34.67 17.23
CA PRO A 99 19.71 34.94 17.43
C PRO A 99 20.49 35.12 16.12
N ILE A 100 19.94 34.68 14.99
CA ILE A 100 20.55 34.81 13.66
C ILE A 100 20.29 36.24 13.13
N LYS A 101 19.07 36.76 13.28
CA LYS A 101 18.69 38.13 12.92
C LYS A 101 18.97 39.16 14.03
N LYS A 102 19.29 38.70 15.23
CA LYS A 102 19.62 39.48 16.44
C LYS A 102 18.52 40.46 16.86
N ARG A 103 17.26 40.09 16.63
CA ARG A 103 16.07 40.89 16.96
C ARG A 103 14.91 40.03 17.41
N THR A 104 13.99 40.64 18.15
CA THR A 104 12.70 40.02 18.50
C THR A 104 11.71 40.15 17.34
N PHE A 105 11.00 39.06 17.05
CA PHE A 105 9.84 39.01 16.17
C PHE A 105 8.56 38.92 17.02
N PRO A 106 7.48 39.68 16.69
CA PRO A 106 6.20 39.57 17.42
C PRO A 106 5.60 38.16 17.36
N TYR A 107 5.79 37.49 16.21
CA TYR A 107 5.42 36.11 15.95
C TYR A 107 6.54 35.42 15.17
N LYS A 108 6.88 34.18 15.54
CA LYS A 108 7.75 33.30 14.75
C LYS A 108 6.98 32.02 14.48
N VAL A 109 6.93 31.59 13.21
CA VAL A 109 6.31 30.33 12.80
C VAL A 109 7.23 29.61 11.82
N VAL A 110 7.43 28.32 12.02
CA VAL A 110 8.28 27.45 11.20
C VAL A 110 7.60 26.10 10.99
N GLY A 111 7.90 25.40 9.90
CA GLY A 111 7.34 24.07 9.67
C GLY A 111 7.34 23.62 8.22
N THR A 112 6.67 22.51 7.98
CA THR A 112 6.54 21.85 6.66
C THR A 112 5.08 21.74 6.23
N GLY A 113 4.86 21.74 4.91
CA GLY A 113 3.55 21.50 4.28
C GLY A 113 2.57 22.69 4.27
N TYR A 114 1.54 22.66 3.41
CA TYR A 114 1.29 21.64 2.38
C TYR A 114 2.27 21.72 1.19
N ARG A 115 2.78 22.92 0.90
CA ARG A 115 3.82 23.17 -0.12
C ARG A 115 5.06 23.71 0.57
N ASN A 116 6.23 23.28 0.11
CA ASN A 116 7.49 23.72 0.69
C ASN A 116 7.91 25.10 0.18
N THR A 117 8.55 25.85 1.08
CA THR A 117 9.16 27.15 0.78
C THR A 117 10.57 26.96 0.22
N PRO A 118 11.18 27.97 -0.43
CA PRO A 118 12.58 27.88 -0.85
C PRO A 118 13.61 27.76 0.28
N ASP A 119 13.22 28.02 1.54
CA ASP A 119 14.12 28.02 2.72
C ASP A 119 13.76 26.95 3.77
N TRP A 120 12.86 26.01 3.47
CA TRP A 120 12.32 25.00 4.38
C TRP A 120 13.38 24.18 5.15
N PHE A 121 14.49 23.83 4.49
CA PHE A 121 15.66 23.14 5.09
C PHE A 121 16.44 23.99 6.12
N THR A 122 16.09 25.28 6.27
CA THR A 122 16.59 26.16 7.34
C THR A 122 15.59 26.27 8.51
N GLN A 123 14.41 25.66 8.39
CA GLN A 123 13.32 25.73 9.36
C GLN A 123 13.20 24.45 10.19
N MET A 124 13.30 23.30 9.51
CA MET A 124 13.09 21.95 10.01
C MET A 124 14.32 21.11 9.68
N PHE A 125 14.92 20.47 10.69
CA PHE A 125 16.19 19.76 10.57
C PHE A 125 16.04 18.32 11.11
N PRO A 126 15.84 17.31 10.23
CA PRO A 126 15.75 15.91 10.64
C PRO A 126 17.05 15.41 11.29
N VAL A 127 16.94 14.66 12.37
CA VAL A 127 18.07 14.17 13.20
C VAL A 127 18.16 12.64 13.14
N THR A 128 17.01 11.98 13.22
CA THR A 128 16.87 10.52 13.18
C THR A 128 15.58 10.19 12.47
N PHE A 129 15.61 9.27 11.50
CA PHE A 129 14.42 8.72 10.86
C PHE A 129 14.61 7.21 10.70
N LYS A 130 13.78 6.41 11.37
CA LYS A 130 13.89 4.94 11.41
C LYS A 130 12.53 4.27 11.28
N LEU A 131 12.46 3.14 10.59
CA LEU A 131 11.41 2.14 10.72
C LEU A 131 11.87 1.03 11.66
N ILE A 132 11.22 0.95 12.82
CA ILE A 132 11.43 -0.09 13.84
C ILE A 132 10.32 -1.13 13.69
N ALA A 133 10.68 -2.41 13.66
CA ALA A 133 9.75 -3.52 13.50
C ALA A 133 9.68 -4.42 14.73
N LYS A 134 8.51 -5.02 14.99
CA LYS A 134 8.37 -6.05 16.03
C LYS A 134 8.97 -7.40 15.63
N SER A 135 8.89 -7.70 14.34
CA SER A 135 9.43 -8.91 13.71
C SER A 135 9.76 -8.61 12.24
N ASP A 136 10.69 -9.36 11.69
CA ASP A 136 11.03 -9.32 10.26
C ASP A 136 9.82 -9.66 9.37
N HIS A 137 9.91 -9.36 8.07
CA HIS A 137 8.93 -9.75 7.07
C HIS A 137 9.08 -11.25 6.67
N PRO A 138 7.98 -12.00 6.46
CA PRO A 138 8.09 -13.36 5.93
C PRO A 138 8.65 -13.46 4.51
N MET A 139 9.30 -14.59 4.24
CA MET A 139 9.74 -14.99 2.92
C MET A 139 8.57 -15.63 2.16
N VAL A 140 8.13 -15.00 1.07
CA VAL A 140 7.04 -15.49 0.23
C VAL A 140 7.58 -15.85 -1.15
N TYR A 141 7.35 -17.09 -1.58
CA TYR A 141 7.83 -17.61 -2.86
C TYR A 141 6.71 -18.19 -3.72
N VAL A 142 6.78 -17.92 -5.02
CA VAL A 142 5.98 -18.59 -6.07
C VAL A 142 6.96 -19.20 -7.07
N ASP A 143 6.91 -20.51 -7.26
CA ASP A 143 7.78 -21.26 -8.18
C ASP A 143 9.29 -20.99 -8.01
N ASN A 144 9.73 -20.84 -6.75
CA ASN A 144 11.08 -20.45 -6.31
C ASN A 144 11.50 -19.00 -6.60
N GLU A 145 10.63 -18.17 -7.18
CA GLU A 145 10.85 -16.73 -7.26
C GLU A 145 10.26 -16.01 -6.04
N LEU A 146 10.95 -14.98 -5.53
CA LEU A 146 10.39 -14.09 -4.51
C LEU A 146 9.09 -13.47 -5.05
N ALA A 147 8.04 -13.52 -4.23
CA ALA A 147 6.66 -13.17 -4.58
C ALA A 147 6.01 -12.24 -3.53
N THR A 148 6.79 -11.34 -2.94
CA THR A 148 6.31 -10.25 -2.08
C THR A 148 7.15 -9.00 -2.32
N ASP A 149 6.50 -7.83 -2.25
CA ASP A 149 7.19 -6.54 -2.29
C ASP A 149 7.58 -6.02 -0.90
N ASN A 150 7.31 -6.75 0.18
CA ASN A 150 7.61 -6.26 1.54
C ASN A 150 9.09 -5.89 1.69
N GLN A 151 10.00 -6.66 1.09
CA GLN A 151 11.46 -6.38 1.07
C GLN A 151 11.87 -5.08 0.33
N LEU A 152 10.96 -4.43 -0.39
CA LEU A 152 11.20 -3.22 -1.21
C LEU A 152 10.51 -1.96 -0.67
N TRP A 153 9.71 -2.08 0.40
CA TRP A 153 8.93 -0.96 0.95
C TRP A 153 8.85 -0.96 2.49
N ASP A 154 9.00 -2.13 3.13
CA ASP A 154 9.07 -2.31 4.59
C ASP A 154 10.57 -2.38 4.99
N GLU A 155 11.33 -1.32 4.67
CA GLU A 155 12.78 -1.24 4.90
C GLU A 155 13.09 -1.06 6.40
N ILE A 156 13.28 -2.18 7.11
CA ILE A 156 13.48 -2.20 8.57
C ILE A 156 14.91 -1.74 8.94
N ASP A 157 15.01 -0.67 9.73
CA ASP A 157 16.29 -0.19 10.29
C ASP A 157 16.66 -0.88 11.62
N GLU A 158 15.67 -1.39 12.36
CA GLU A 158 15.83 -1.92 13.72
C GLU A 158 14.70 -2.90 14.08
N ILE A 159 15.00 -3.98 14.81
CA ILE A 159 14.00 -4.93 15.33
C ILE A 159 13.97 -4.86 16.85
N ASP A 160 12.77 -4.68 17.43
CA ASP A 160 12.49 -4.78 18.86
C ASP A 160 11.24 -5.66 19.08
N GLU A 161 11.44 -6.88 19.57
CA GLU A 161 10.35 -7.82 19.88
C GLU A 161 9.33 -7.27 20.90
N ASN A 162 9.76 -6.31 21.73
CA ASN A 162 8.94 -5.65 22.75
C ASN A 162 8.07 -4.52 22.18
N LEU A 163 8.23 -4.17 20.90
CA LEU A 163 7.52 -3.07 20.26
C LEU A 163 5.99 -3.24 20.43
N PRO A 164 5.24 -2.23 20.90
CA PRO A 164 3.84 -2.38 21.24
C PRO A 164 2.90 -2.44 20.02
N CYS A 165 3.44 -2.31 18.82
CA CYS A 165 2.76 -2.34 17.52
C CYS A 165 3.63 -3.16 16.53
N ASP A 166 3.11 -3.49 15.35
CA ASP A 166 3.83 -4.30 14.35
C ASP A 166 5.02 -3.55 13.72
N ARG A 167 4.82 -2.25 13.48
CA ARG A 167 5.78 -1.32 12.85
C ARG A 167 5.65 0.06 13.50
N MET A 168 6.77 0.73 13.75
CA MET A 168 6.83 2.09 14.26
C MET A 168 7.87 2.90 13.48
N ILE A 169 7.46 3.99 12.84
CA ILE A 169 8.43 5.01 12.41
C ILE A 169 8.78 5.86 13.62
N TYR A 170 10.07 5.96 13.94
CA TYR A 170 10.64 6.86 14.94
C TYR A 170 11.35 8.02 14.23
N ASN A 171 10.88 9.24 14.45
CA ASN A 171 11.40 10.45 13.84
C ASN A 171 11.78 11.48 14.92
N VAL A 172 12.91 12.15 14.76
CA VAL A 172 13.36 13.27 15.60
C VAL A 172 13.77 14.43 14.70
N ILE A 173 13.21 15.62 14.93
CA ILE A 173 13.40 16.83 14.12
C ILE A 173 13.72 18.02 15.04
N ASN A 174 14.82 18.74 14.79
CA ASN A 174 15.06 20.05 15.41
C ASN A 174 14.40 21.16 14.59
N THR A 175 14.04 22.27 15.22
CA THR A 175 13.43 23.43 14.55
C THR A 175 14.21 24.70 14.86
N SER A 176 14.22 25.66 13.94
CA SER A 176 14.88 26.97 14.17
C SER A 176 14.22 27.84 15.27
N ILE A 177 13.13 27.37 15.89
CA ILE A 177 12.53 27.94 17.11
C ILE A 177 13.19 27.41 18.40
N GLY A 178 13.95 26.30 18.34
CA GLY A 178 14.49 25.65 19.54
C GLY A 178 13.61 24.52 20.09
N ILE A 179 12.53 24.15 19.40
CA ILE A 179 11.77 22.93 19.68
C ILE A 179 12.44 21.75 18.98
N THR A 180 12.74 20.68 19.72
CA THR A 180 12.94 19.34 19.16
C THR A 180 11.59 18.60 19.20
N ILE A 181 11.16 18.10 18.05
CA ILE A 181 9.96 17.28 17.89
C ILE A 181 10.40 15.82 17.83
N THR A 182 9.86 14.98 18.71
CA THR A 182 9.95 13.51 18.57
C THR A 182 8.59 13.00 18.12
N ILE A 183 8.54 12.16 17.10
CA ILE A 183 7.32 11.58 16.55
C ILE A 183 7.47 10.05 16.51
N LYS A 184 6.48 9.34 17.05
CA LYS A 184 6.29 7.90 16.88
C LYS A 184 5.03 7.66 16.06
N ILE A 185 5.16 6.99 14.93
CA ILE A 185 4.05 6.67 14.02
C ILE A 185 3.88 5.15 14.01
N MET A 186 2.87 4.65 14.72
CA MET A 186 2.66 3.24 15.01
C MET A 186 1.56 2.63 14.14
N ALA A 187 1.82 1.46 13.54
CA ALA A 187 0.90 0.68 12.72
C ALA A 187 0.71 -0.74 13.28
N PHE A 188 -0.48 -1.31 13.03
CA PHE A 188 -0.89 -2.62 13.51
C PHE A 188 -1.34 -3.51 12.35
N SER A 189 -1.18 -4.83 12.44
CA SER A 189 -1.66 -5.81 11.46
C SER A 189 -2.91 -6.58 11.91
N GLN A 190 -3.28 -6.48 13.20
CA GLN A 190 -4.43 -7.19 13.76
C GLN A 190 -5.74 -6.59 13.25
N GLN A 191 -6.61 -7.45 12.70
CA GLN A 191 -7.81 -7.11 11.90
C GLN A 191 -8.81 -6.08 12.48
N ASN A 192 -8.81 -5.80 13.80
CA ASN A 192 -9.66 -4.77 14.42
C ASN A 192 -8.93 -3.41 14.57
N HIS A 193 -7.65 -3.31 14.20
CA HIS A 193 -6.80 -2.13 14.39
C HIS A 193 -5.93 -1.77 13.17
N ASP A 194 -6.06 -2.50 12.06
CA ASP A 194 -5.17 -2.40 10.89
C ASP A 194 -5.46 -1.20 9.96
N ASN A 195 -6.47 -0.38 10.30
CA ASN A 195 -6.98 0.72 9.49
C ASN A 195 -6.77 2.12 10.11
N TYR A 196 -5.82 2.25 11.05
CA TYR A 196 -5.36 3.55 11.58
C TYR A 196 -3.87 3.56 11.90
N PHE A 197 -3.29 4.76 11.94
CA PHE A 197 -1.94 5.02 12.48
C PHE A 197 -2.04 5.90 13.73
N ILE A 198 -1.40 5.51 14.82
CA ILE A 198 -1.21 6.39 15.98
C ILE A 198 0.01 7.27 15.72
N CYS A 199 -0.17 8.59 15.79
CA CYS A 199 0.89 9.57 15.74
C CYS A 199 1.04 10.19 17.13
N ASP A 200 2.08 9.78 17.85
CA ASP A 200 2.46 10.23 19.19
C ASP A 200 3.59 11.26 19.04
N TYR A 201 3.34 12.49 19.48
CA TYR A 201 4.24 13.63 19.36
C TYR A 201 4.68 14.14 20.73
N VAL A 202 5.99 14.30 20.92
CA VAL A 202 6.56 15.05 22.05
C VAL A 202 7.27 16.28 21.50
N PHE A 203 6.76 17.46 21.83
CA PHE A 203 7.36 18.75 21.50
C PHE A 203 8.15 19.26 22.69
N ARG A 204 9.48 19.34 22.60
CA ARG A 204 10.39 19.70 23.71
C ARG A 204 11.17 20.97 23.39
N ASN A 205 11.16 21.97 24.27
CA ASN A 205 12.08 23.10 24.16
C ASN A 205 13.49 22.66 24.59
N THR A 206 14.37 22.48 23.61
CA THR A 206 15.78 22.13 23.82
C THR A 206 16.72 23.31 23.60
N GLY A 207 16.22 24.39 22.98
CA GLY A 207 17.01 25.52 22.50
C GLY A 207 17.88 25.20 21.27
N LEU A 208 17.79 24.00 20.68
CA LEU A 208 18.57 23.62 19.49
C LEU A 208 17.96 24.24 18.24
N ILE A 209 18.69 25.16 17.60
CA ILE A 209 18.21 25.96 16.46
C ILE A 209 18.76 25.50 15.10
N ASP A 210 19.63 24.48 15.09
CA ASP A 210 20.17 23.81 13.90
C ASP A 210 20.64 22.37 14.24
N ASN A 211 21.22 21.69 13.24
CA ASN A 211 21.77 20.33 13.37
C ASN A 211 23.31 20.26 13.51
N VAL A 212 24.00 21.40 13.64
CA VAL A 212 25.45 21.46 13.92
C VAL A 212 25.76 21.78 15.38
N GLY A 213 24.72 21.85 16.23
CA GLY A 213 24.83 22.07 17.67
C GLY A 213 24.63 23.53 18.11
N GLY A 214 24.16 24.40 17.21
CA GLY A 214 23.77 25.76 17.55
C GLY A 214 22.62 25.75 18.56
N LYS A 215 22.81 26.45 19.67
CA LYS A 215 21.86 26.51 20.79
C LYS A 215 21.60 27.95 21.22
N TYR A 216 20.34 28.28 21.45
CA TYR A 216 19.92 29.52 22.10
C TYR A 216 18.80 29.23 23.11
N GLU A 217 19.03 29.61 24.37
CA GLU A 217 18.11 29.31 25.47
C GLU A 217 17.15 30.47 25.72
N GLN A 218 15.85 30.23 25.50
CA GLN A 218 14.77 31.15 25.84
C GLN A 218 13.50 30.39 26.23
N THR A 219 12.69 31.00 27.09
CA THR A 219 11.29 30.59 27.27
C THR A 219 10.53 30.93 25.99
N LEU A 220 9.73 29.98 25.49
CA LEU A 220 8.89 30.19 24.32
C LEU A 220 7.45 30.46 24.81
N GLU A 221 6.92 31.64 24.50
CA GLU A 221 5.62 32.11 24.97
C GLU A 221 4.51 31.81 23.96
N ASP A 222 3.34 31.42 24.46
CA ASP A 222 2.10 31.33 23.67
C ASP A 222 2.25 30.42 22.43
N CYS A 223 2.86 29.26 22.68
CA CYS A 223 3.23 28.26 21.67
C CYS A 223 2.03 27.47 21.18
N TYR A 224 1.91 27.34 19.87
CA TYR A 224 0.98 26.44 19.20
C TYR A 224 1.71 25.42 18.33
N PHE A 225 1.16 24.22 18.26
CA PHE A 225 1.55 23.13 17.38
C PHE A 225 0.37 22.82 16.45
N LEU A 226 0.54 22.96 15.14
CA LEU A 226 -0.50 22.68 14.15
C LEU A 226 -0.22 21.35 13.43
N ILE A 227 -1.27 20.55 13.30
CA ILE A 227 -1.32 19.33 12.49
C ILE A 227 -2.52 19.49 11.53
N ALA A 228 -2.29 19.32 10.23
CA ALA A 228 -3.35 19.43 9.22
C ALA A 228 -3.19 18.38 8.11
N GLU A 229 -4.30 18.04 7.46
CA GLU A 229 -4.42 16.98 6.45
C GLU A 229 -5.33 17.44 5.30
N ARG A 230 -4.82 17.40 4.07
CA ARG A 230 -5.58 17.66 2.85
C ARG A 230 -6.07 16.34 2.25
N TYR A 231 -7.22 15.90 2.74
CA TYR A 231 -7.88 14.70 2.24
C TYR A 231 -8.34 14.86 0.78
N ALA A 232 -8.13 13.83 -0.03
CA ALA A 232 -8.50 13.77 -1.44
C ALA A 232 -8.98 12.36 -1.79
N PHE A 233 -10.25 12.22 -2.17
CA PHE A 233 -10.95 10.93 -2.18
C PHE A 233 -11.15 10.29 -3.56
N ALA A 234 -10.67 10.91 -4.65
CA ALA A 234 -10.83 10.40 -6.03
C ALA A 234 -10.50 8.90 -6.14
N GLY A 235 -9.39 8.49 -5.53
CA GLY A 235 -8.97 7.11 -5.50
C GLY A 235 -8.84 6.49 -6.90
N GLU A 236 -9.30 5.25 -7.01
CA GLU A 236 -9.41 4.47 -8.25
C GLU A 236 -10.28 5.10 -9.37
N SER A 237 -11.10 6.13 -9.09
CA SER A 237 -11.92 6.77 -10.14
C SER A 237 -11.15 7.65 -11.11
N VAL A 238 -9.90 8.01 -10.78
CA VAL A 238 -9.04 8.89 -11.60
C VAL A 238 -7.59 8.35 -11.63
N PRO A 239 -7.32 7.26 -12.37
CA PRO A 239 -5.99 6.61 -12.41
C PRO A 239 -4.92 7.41 -13.16
N GLY A 240 -5.29 8.52 -13.82
CA GLY A 240 -4.37 9.36 -14.57
C GLY A 240 -5.02 10.65 -15.08
N TYR A 241 -4.22 11.52 -15.69
CA TYR A 241 -4.67 12.84 -16.15
C TYR A 241 -5.80 12.73 -17.18
N ASN A 242 -6.99 13.21 -16.81
CA ASN A 242 -8.24 13.07 -17.58
C ASN A 242 -8.59 11.60 -17.95
N GLN A 243 -8.29 10.64 -17.07
CA GLN A 243 -8.66 9.23 -17.22
C GLN A 243 -9.64 8.80 -16.11
N GLY A 244 -10.46 7.79 -16.39
CA GLY A 244 -11.46 7.25 -15.45
C GLY A 244 -12.83 7.92 -15.55
N TRP A 245 -13.60 7.84 -14.45
CA TRP A 245 -14.98 8.36 -14.34
C TRP A 245 -15.14 9.47 -13.31
N GLY A 246 -14.19 9.61 -12.38
CA GLY A 246 -14.11 10.73 -11.46
C GLY A 246 -13.66 12.01 -12.15
N THR A 247 -13.74 13.14 -11.45
CA THR A 247 -13.26 14.41 -11.97
C THR A 247 -11.78 14.63 -11.64
N TRP A 248 -11.02 15.27 -12.52
CA TRP A 248 -9.61 15.57 -12.25
C TRP A 248 -9.41 16.39 -10.96
N SER A 249 -10.35 17.28 -10.62
CA SER A 249 -10.25 18.12 -9.42
C SER A 249 -10.41 17.35 -8.10
N SER A 250 -11.07 16.17 -8.12
CA SER A 250 -11.15 15.30 -6.95
C SER A 250 -9.80 14.73 -6.51
N THR A 251 -8.81 14.63 -7.41
CA THR A 251 -7.46 14.14 -7.06
C THR A 251 -6.69 15.10 -6.14
N TRP A 252 -7.15 16.35 -6.04
CA TRP A 252 -6.61 17.42 -5.18
C TRP A 252 -7.52 17.75 -4.00
N GLY A 253 -8.60 16.98 -3.80
CA GLY A 253 -9.56 17.20 -2.72
C GLY A 253 -10.49 18.40 -2.93
N ARG A 254 -10.67 18.89 -4.16
CA ARG A 254 -11.51 20.08 -4.41
C ARG A 254 -12.95 19.93 -3.90
N ASN A 255 -13.53 18.73 -4.03
CA ASN A 255 -14.86 18.37 -3.53
C ASN A 255 -14.84 17.70 -2.15
N THR A 256 -13.72 17.69 -1.44
CA THR A 256 -13.65 17.13 -0.09
C THR A 256 -14.50 17.98 0.84
N VAL A 257 -15.51 17.40 1.49
CA VAL A 257 -16.21 18.03 2.62
C VAL A 257 -15.49 17.64 3.90
N SER A 258 -15.42 18.56 4.86
CA SER A 258 -14.78 18.33 6.16
C SER A 258 -15.65 18.85 7.32
N ASP A 259 -15.56 18.18 8.46
CA ASP A 259 -16.41 18.39 9.62
C ASP A 259 -15.62 18.23 10.93
N VAL A 260 -16.11 18.80 12.02
CA VAL A 260 -15.45 18.79 13.33
C VAL A 260 -16.43 18.26 14.37
N ILE A 261 -16.01 17.27 15.16
CA ILE A 261 -16.82 16.66 16.22
C ILE A 261 -16.17 16.88 17.60
N GLY A 262 -17.01 17.16 18.59
CA GLY A 262 -16.63 17.34 20.00
C GLY A 262 -15.69 18.51 20.28
N THR A 263 -16.10 19.72 19.92
CA THR A 263 -15.44 20.97 20.37
C THR A 263 -15.85 21.37 21.78
N ASP A 264 -17.03 20.94 22.25
CA ASP A 264 -17.53 21.13 23.61
C ASP A 264 -17.49 19.81 24.40
N PRO A 265 -16.57 19.64 25.37
CA PRO A 265 -16.50 18.45 26.22
C PRO A 265 -17.57 18.39 27.32
N THR A 266 -18.47 19.38 27.40
CA THR A 266 -19.64 19.37 28.28
C THR A 266 -20.92 18.91 27.59
N ALA A 267 -20.89 18.72 26.26
CA ALA A 267 -22.03 18.24 25.48
C ALA A 267 -22.43 16.79 25.86
N PRO A 268 -23.73 16.46 26.00
CA PRO A 268 -24.19 15.13 26.44
C PRO A 268 -23.80 13.96 25.52
N ASP A 269 -23.46 14.24 24.26
CA ASP A 269 -23.06 13.29 23.22
C ASP A 269 -21.54 13.29 22.93
N PHE A 270 -20.75 14.03 23.73
CA PHE A 270 -19.29 14.09 23.58
C PHE A 270 -18.63 12.71 23.71
N LYS A 271 -17.94 12.30 22.63
CA LYS A 271 -17.18 11.04 22.55
C LYS A 271 -15.74 11.20 22.05
N PHE A 272 -15.53 12.11 21.08
CA PHE A 272 -14.27 12.28 20.37
C PHE A 272 -14.03 13.76 20.11
N ARG A 273 -12.75 14.17 20.09
CA ARG A 273 -12.29 15.46 19.58
C ARG A 273 -11.63 15.18 18.23
N ALA A 274 -12.31 15.41 17.12
CA ALA A 274 -11.80 14.97 15.82
C ALA A 274 -12.19 15.88 14.65
N CYS A 275 -11.34 15.87 13.62
CA CYS A 275 -11.68 16.35 12.29
C CYS A 275 -11.90 15.14 11.37
N ILE A 276 -12.99 15.14 10.61
CA ILE A 276 -13.33 14.09 9.64
C ILE A 276 -13.53 14.70 8.25
N ALA A 277 -13.37 13.90 7.21
CA ALA A 277 -13.54 14.31 5.83
C ALA A 277 -14.08 13.17 4.95
N TRP A 278 -14.75 13.54 3.85
CA TRP A 278 -15.30 12.61 2.86
C TRP A 278 -15.42 13.25 1.47
N TYR A 279 -15.69 12.42 0.47
CA TYR A 279 -16.06 12.87 -0.87
C TYR A 279 -17.44 13.51 -0.86
N GLY A 280 -17.52 14.84 -0.98
CA GLY A 280 -18.77 15.52 -1.33
C GLY A 280 -19.09 15.28 -2.81
N PRO A 281 -20.37 15.19 -3.21
CA PRO A 281 -20.76 15.20 -4.63
C PRO A 281 -20.07 16.32 -5.43
N GLN A 282 -19.70 16.03 -6.68
CA GLN A 282 -19.16 17.01 -7.64
C GLN A 282 -20.28 17.64 -8.47
N SER A 283 -20.27 18.97 -8.60
CA SER A 283 -21.29 19.74 -9.34
C SER A 283 -21.34 19.46 -10.85
N VAL A 284 -20.28 18.87 -11.41
CA VAL A 284 -20.07 18.68 -12.87
C VAL A 284 -20.21 17.25 -13.38
N ARG A 285 -20.45 16.25 -12.52
CA ARG A 285 -20.65 14.86 -12.99
C ARG A 285 -22.07 14.65 -13.54
N SER A 286 -22.19 13.84 -14.58
CA SER A 286 -23.45 13.56 -15.29
C SER A 286 -24.31 12.44 -14.67
N VAL A 287 -23.95 11.94 -13.48
CA VAL A 287 -24.71 10.92 -12.75
C VAL A 287 -25.91 11.52 -12.03
N SER A 288 -26.99 10.74 -11.85
CA SER A 288 -28.20 11.24 -11.16
C SER A 288 -27.99 11.52 -9.66
N ASP A 289 -26.96 10.94 -9.05
CA ASP A 289 -26.46 11.21 -7.71
C ASP A 289 -25.00 10.73 -7.62
N ASP A 290 -24.10 11.52 -7.02
CA ASP A 290 -22.65 11.27 -7.00
C ASP A 290 -22.10 10.74 -5.66
N TRP A 291 -22.96 10.33 -4.72
CA TRP A 291 -22.46 9.86 -3.42
C TRP A 291 -21.64 8.58 -3.56
N GLY A 292 -20.40 8.64 -3.06
CA GLY A 292 -19.41 7.55 -3.16
C GLY A 292 -18.64 7.49 -4.48
N CYS A 293 -18.78 8.49 -5.37
CA CYS A 293 -18.16 8.51 -6.70
C CYS A 293 -18.42 7.23 -7.53
N PRO A 294 -19.70 6.92 -7.83
CA PRO A 294 -20.07 5.69 -8.54
C PRO A 294 -19.51 5.65 -9.96
N ASN A 295 -19.08 4.46 -10.39
CA ASN A 295 -18.73 4.17 -11.78
C ASN A 295 -20.00 3.94 -12.62
N GLU A 296 -20.44 4.97 -13.33
CA GLU A 296 -21.54 4.92 -14.30
C GLU A 296 -21.11 4.38 -15.67
N GLN A 297 -19.81 4.35 -15.95
CA GLN A 297 -19.27 3.86 -17.21
C GLN A 297 -19.35 2.32 -17.29
N ALA A 298 -19.28 1.62 -16.15
CA ALA A 298 -19.37 0.16 -16.03
C ALA A 298 -20.59 -0.48 -16.73
N ASP A 299 -20.40 -1.61 -17.41
CA ASP A 299 -21.50 -2.47 -17.87
C ASP A 299 -21.56 -3.73 -16.96
N PRO A 300 -22.65 -3.94 -16.20
CA PRO A 300 -22.77 -5.10 -15.31
C PRO A 300 -22.86 -6.46 -16.02
N ASN A 301 -22.80 -6.48 -17.37
CA ASN A 301 -22.82 -7.65 -18.23
C ASN A 301 -21.50 -7.92 -18.98
N ASP A 302 -20.61 -6.93 -19.17
CA ASP A 302 -19.37 -7.12 -19.93
C ASP A 302 -18.21 -7.66 -19.09
N GLY A 303 -18.17 -7.31 -17.80
CA GLY A 303 -17.11 -7.72 -16.87
C GLY A 303 -15.75 -7.06 -17.13
N VAL A 304 -15.69 -6.03 -17.97
CA VAL A 304 -14.47 -5.30 -18.36
C VAL A 304 -14.28 -4.05 -17.51
N VAL A 305 -15.37 -3.40 -17.10
CA VAL A 305 -15.33 -2.15 -16.32
C VAL A 305 -16.03 -2.34 -14.98
N ASP A 306 -15.26 -2.19 -13.90
CA ASP A 306 -15.61 -2.61 -12.54
C ASP A 306 -16.84 -1.86 -11.95
N GLU A 307 -17.80 -2.59 -11.38
CA GLU A 307 -18.95 -1.98 -10.67
C GLU A 307 -18.55 -1.60 -9.23
N ILE A 308 -18.08 -0.36 -9.03
CA ILE A 308 -17.51 0.12 -7.75
C ILE A 308 -17.90 1.56 -7.41
N LEU A 309 -17.78 1.89 -6.12
CA LEU A 309 -17.86 3.23 -5.55
C LEU A 309 -16.46 3.64 -5.04
N ALA A 310 -15.71 4.45 -5.80
CA ALA A 310 -14.31 4.79 -5.47
C ALA A 310 -14.14 5.56 -4.13
N ALA A 311 -15.22 6.18 -3.64
CA ALA A 311 -15.20 7.06 -2.49
C ALA A 311 -16.24 6.69 -1.42
N ALA A 312 -16.66 5.42 -1.34
CA ALA A 312 -17.48 4.91 -0.24
C ALA A 312 -16.65 4.67 1.04
N ARG A 313 -16.06 5.76 1.56
CA ARG A 313 -15.13 5.80 2.70
C ARG A 313 -15.03 7.21 3.29
N TYR A 314 -14.75 7.29 4.58
CA TYR A 314 -14.47 8.52 5.32
C TYR A 314 -13.05 8.42 5.92
N ALA A 315 -12.35 9.55 5.99
CA ALA A 315 -11.05 9.65 6.66
C ALA A 315 -11.08 10.70 7.78
N GLY A 316 -10.14 10.66 8.71
CA GLY A 316 -10.07 11.68 9.76
C GLY A 316 -8.91 11.54 10.73
N CYS A 317 -8.82 12.52 11.64
CA CYS A 317 -7.82 12.64 12.70
C CYS A 317 -8.53 12.88 14.04
N VAL A 318 -8.40 11.94 14.98
CA VAL A 318 -8.97 12.02 16.34
C VAL A 318 -7.87 12.23 17.38
N VAL A 319 -8.11 13.11 18.35
CA VAL A 319 -7.20 13.37 19.47
C VAL A 319 -7.47 12.40 20.62
N LEU A 320 -6.47 11.56 20.90
CA LEU A 320 -6.49 10.58 21.97
C LEU A 320 -5.92 11.14 23.28
N HIS A 321 -5.01 12.11 23.19
CA HIS A 321 -4.41 12.82 24.32
C HIS A 321 -3.83 14.17 23.87
N ALA A 322 -3.92 15.19 24.74
CA ALA A 322 -3.05 16.36 24.69
C ALA A 322 -2.84 16.90 26.12
N ASP A 323 -1.58 17.08 26.53
CA ASP A 323 -1.25 17.63 27.86
C ASP A 323 -1.91 19.00 28.10
N LYS A 324 -2.39 19.24 29.31
CA LYS A 324 -2.89 20.57 29.71
C LYS A 324 -1.77 21.60 29.83
N SER A 325 -0.60 21.18 30.30
CA SER A 325 0.62 22.01 30.36
C SER A 325 1.87 21.13 30.52
N PRO A 326 3.10 21.68 30.36
CA PRO A 326 4.34 20.92 30.59
C PRO A 326 4.55 20.39 32.02
N HIS A 327 3.68 20.77 32.95
CA HIS A 327 3.69 20.35 34.35
C HIS A 327 2.37 19.67 34.78
N ASP A 328 1.44 19.48 33.85
CA ASP A 328 0.17 18.77 34.03
C ASP A 328 -0.12 17.93 32.78
N THR A 329 0.36 16.68 32.81
CA THR A 329 0.23 15.70 31.73
C THR A 329 -1.13 14.97 31.76
N THR A 330 -2.18 15.60 32.28
CA THR A 330 -3.54 15.11 32.12
C THR A 330 -4.15 15.67 30.84
N ASP A 331 -4.95 14.84 30.17
CA ASP A 331 -5.60 15.17 28.90
C ASP A 331 -6.54 16.39 29.05
N ASP A 332 -6.22 17.50 28.38
CA ASP A 332 -7.11 18.65 28.30
C ASP A 332 -8.17 18.41 27.22
N LEU A 333 -9.38 18.06 27.65
CA LEU A 333 -10.52 17.78 26.76
C LEU A 333 -10.94 18.99 25.88
N TYR A 334 -10.41 20.19 26.14
CA TYR A 334 -10.59 21.36 25.27
C TYR A 334 -9.47 21.55 24.23
N GLN A 335 -8.41 20.73 24.24
CA GLN A 335 -7.45 20.66 23.14
C GLN A 335 -7.97 19.74 22.03
N PRO A 336 -7.85 20.12 20.73
CA PRO A 336 -7.12 21.27 20.21
C PRO A 336 -7.97 22.55 20.27
N ARG A 337 -7.42 23.63 20.84
CA ARG A 337 -8.13 24.92 20.96
C ARG A 337 -8.55 25.52 19.62
N THR A 338 -7.83 25.20 18.55
CA THR A 338 -8.16 25.62 17.19
C THR A 338 -8.58 24.43 16.34
N THR A 339 -9.80 24.50 15.79
CA THR A 339 -10.28 23.58 14.75
C THR A 339 -10.91 24.41 13.63
N ARG A 340 -10.20 24.52 12.51
CA ARG A 340 -10.63 25.30 11.35
C ARG A 340 -10.59 24.46 10.09
N TYR A 341 -11.13 25.03 9.03
CA TYR A 341 -10.84 24.67 7.65
C TYR A 341 -10.27 25.90 6.94
N SER A 342 -9.51 25.70 5.87
CA SER A 342 -9.01 26.79 5.04
C SER A 342 -8.80 26.31 3.60
N GLY A 343 -8.83 27.24 2.66
CA GLY A 343 -8.56 26.95 1.26
C GLY A 343 -7.14 26.40 1.09
N SER A 344 -6.98 25.33 0.33
CA SER A 344 -5.72 24.58 0.21
C SER A 344 -4.66 25.32 -0.61
N ASP A 345 -5.08 26.24 -1.48
CA ASP A 345 -4.20 27.11 -2.27
C ASP A 345 -4.03 28.50 -1.62
N ALA A 346 -4.66 28.76 -0.47
CA ALA A 346 -4.56 30.02 0.26
C ALA A 346 -3.09 30.36 0.64
N PRO A 347 -2.70 31.66 0.65
CA PRO A 347 -1.29 32.07 0.78
C PRO A 347 -0.53 31.53 1.99
N ILE A 348 -1.22 31.20 3.09
CA ILE A 348 -0.61 30.59 4.28
C ILE A 348 0.01 29.21 3.98
N TRP A 349 -0.50 28.47 2.99
CA TRP A 349 0.01 27.15 2.56
C TRP A 349 0.88 27.21 1.30
N SER A 350 0.65 28.20 0.43
CA SER A 350 1.15 28.20 -0.96
C SER A 350 2.23 29.24 -1.29
N ALA A 351 2.44 30.26 -0.45
CA ALA A 351 3.46 31.27 -0.71
C ALA A 351 4.89 30.72 -0.53
N SER A 352 5.85 31.30 -1.25
CA SER A 352 7.29 31.18 -0.96
C SER A 352 7.66 31.95 0.31
N PHE A 353 7.07 31.54 1.43
CA PHE A 353 7.26 32.07 2.77
C PHE A 353 8.72 31.91 3.20
N SER A 354 9.32 32.95 3.79
CA SER A 354 10.56 32.78 4.54
C SER A 354 10.26 32.85 6.03
N GLN A 355 10.99 32.10 6.86
CA GLN A 355 10.90 32.13 8.33
C GLN A 355 11.34 33.48 8.99
N TYR A 356 11.40 34.54 8.19
CA TYR A 356 11.70 35.92 8.58
C TYR A 356 10.69 36.93 7.99
N ASP A 357 9.66 36.48 7.25
CA ASP A 357 8.56 37.30 6.75
C ASP A 357 7.55 37.57 7.87
N GLU A 358 7.56 38.78 8.41
CA GLU A 358 6.73 39.16 9.57
C GLU A 358 5.23 39.13 9.26
N THR A 359 4.84 39.49 8.03
CA THR A 359 3.44 39.49 7.60
C THR A 359 2.92 38.06 7.50
N ALA A 360 3.69 37.18 6.88
CA ALA A 360 3.29 35.80 6.68
C ALA A 360 3.40 34.96 7.98
N MET A 361 4.38 35.24 8.85
CA MET A 361 4.44 34.66 10.20
C MET A 361 3.26 35.08 11.06
N ALA A 362 2.88 36.36 11.04
CA ALA A 362 1.68 36.84 11.73
C ALA A 362 0.41 36.16 11.19
N ALA A 363 0.27 36.00 9.87
CA ALA A 363 -0.87 35.33 9.25
C ALA A 363 -0.97 33.83 9.62
N ARG A 364 0.15 33.09 9.58
CA ARG A 364 0.19 31.68 10.03
C ARG A 364 -0.10 31.56 11.52
N TYR A 365 0.49 32.41 12.36
CA TYR A 365 0.25 32.38 13.80
C TYR A 365 -1.22 32.70 14.14
N ALA A 366 -1.80 33.73 13.50
CA ALA A 366 -3.21 34.08 13.67
C ALA A 366 -4.14 32.93 13.24
N HIS A 367 -3.78 32.16 12.21
CA HIS A 367 -4.52 30.95 11.83
C HIS A 367 -4.42 29.86 12.91
N MET A 368 -3.22 29.58 13.43
CA MET A 368 -3.00 28.59 14.51
C MET A 368 -3.72 28.97 15.81
N ALA A 369 -3.82 30.25 16.15
CA ALA A 369 -4.47 30.77 17.35
C ALA A 369 -5.95 31.19 17.12
N SER A 370 -6.58 30.82 16.00
CA SER A 370 -7.89 31.34 15.60
C SER A 370 -9.11 30.72 16.30
N GLY A 371 -8.94 29.69 17.11
CA GLY A 371 -10.04 29.01 17.79
C GLY A 371 -10.90 28.14 16.86
N HIS A 372 -12.02 27.63 17.35
CA HIS A 372 -13.00 26.88 16.54
C HIS A 372 -13.72 27.78 15.51
N ALA A 373 -14.21 27.20 14.42
CA ALA A 373 -15.11 27.89 13.50
C ALA A 373 -16.55 27.97 14.07
N GLU A 374 -17.27 29.04 13.77
CA GLU A 374 -18.68 29.25 14.18
C GLU A 374 -19.62 28.18 13.58
N LYS A 375 -19.30 27.74 12.36
CA LYS A 375 -19.86 26.59 11.67
C LYS A 375 -18.74 25.71 11.13
N THR A 376 -18.97 24.42 10.95
CA THR A 376 -18.04 23.54 10.23
C THR A 376 -18.17 23.69 8.71
N HIS A 377 -17.18 23.25 7.94
CA HIS A 377 -17.24 23.32 6.47
C HIS A 377 -18.45 22.53 5.92
N ALA A 378 -18.75 21.36 6.49
CA ALA A 378 -19.97 20.61 6.21
C ALA A 378 -21.27 21.40 6.47
N GLN A 379 -21.32 22.22 7.53
CA GLN A 379 -22.48 23.07 7.83
C GLN A 379 -22.62 24.28 6.89
N GLU A 380 -21.53 24.76 6.30
CA GLU A 380 -21.57 25.84 5.30
C GLU A 380 -21.81 25.34 3.86
N VAL A 381 -21.45 24.08 3.55
CA VAL A 381 -21.78 23.41 2.29
C VAL A 381 -23.24 22.92 2.30
N GLY A 382 -23.69 22.36 3.41
CA GLY A 382 -25.03 21.77 3.54
C GLY A 382 -25.27 20.65 2.53
N ASP A 383 -26.44 20.68 1.88
CA ASP A 383 -26.79 19.77 0.78
C ASP A 383 -26.17 20.18 -0.59
N GLY A 384 -25.25 21.15 -0.59
CA GLY A 384 -24.59 21.67 -1.79
C GLY A 384 -23.37 20.87 -2.25
N PHE A 385 -22.71 21.38 -3.30
CA PHE A 385 -21.51 20.79 -3.90
C PHE A 385 -20.25 21.54 -3.45
N ALA A 386 -19.29 20.84 -2.86
CA ALA A 386 -18.09 21.46 -2.30
C ALA A 386 -17.12 22.03 -3.35
N ASP A 387 -17.11 21.49 -4.59
CA ASP A 387 -16.21 21.95 -5.65
C ASP A 387 -16.55 23.35 -6.20
N ILE A 388 -17.75 23.85 -5.92
CA ILE A 388 -18.20 25.22 -6.22
C ILE A 388 -18.51 26.03 -4.96
N TRP A 389 -18.20 25.50 -3.78
CA TRP A 389 -18.31 26.22 -2.51
C TRP A 389 -17.04 27.03 -2.24
N GLY A 390 -17.21 28.28 -1.83
CA GLY A 390 -16.08 29.20 -1.64
C GLY A 390 -15.40 29.64 -2.94
N THR A 391 -14.09 29.89 -2.89
CA THR A 391 -13.30 30.42 -4.03
C THR A 391 -11.91 29.79 -4.19
N ASP A 392 -11.50 28.88 -3.31
CA ASP A 392 -10.19 28.23 -3.39
C ASP A 392 -10.18 27.11 -4.45
N GLY A 393 -9.27 27.22 -5.43
CA GLY A 393 -9.20 26.27 -6.54
C GLY A 393 -8.84 24.83 -6.12
N GLY A 394 -8.21 24.68 -4.95
CA GLY A 394 -7.74 23.42 -4.38
C GLY A 394 -8.71 22.78 -3.38
N GLY A 395 -9.85 23.40 -3.08
CA GLY A 395 -10.79 22.95 -2.04
C GLY A 395 -10.32 23.26 -0.61
N TYR A 396 -11.09 22.86 0.39
CA TYR A 396 -10.90 23.29 1.79
C TYR A 396 -10.46 22.15 2.72
N ALA A 397 -9.23 22.26 3.25
CA ALA A 397 -8.63 21.28 4.14
C ALA A 397 -8.87 21.63 5.63
N PRO A 398 -9.21 20.66 6.50
CA PRO A 398 -9.28 20.85 7.94
C PRO A 398 -7.89 20.94 8.60
N CYS A 399 -7.80 21.66 9.70
CA CYS A 399 -6.59 21.78 10.51
C CYS A 399 -6.91 21.84 12.02
N GLN A 400 -6.02 21.26 12.82
CA GLN A 400 -6.07 21.24 14.28
C GLN A 400 -4.82 21.95 14.82
N ALA A 401 -4.96 22.82 15.81
CA ALA A 401 -3.80 23.37 16.53
C ALA A 401 -3.97 23.33 18.05
N PHE A 402 -2.90 22.92 18.70
CA PHE A 402 -2.79 22.60 20.12
C PHE A 402 -1.94 23.66 20.81
N GLY A 403 -2.43 24.23 21.91
CA GLY A 403 -1.83 25.38 22.59
C GLY A 403 -2.91 26.24 23.25
N PRO A 404 -2.59 27.45 23.75
CA PRO A 404 -1.25 28.01 23.87
C PRO A 404 -0.50 27.35 25.04
N TYR A 405 0.79 27.04 24.83
CA TYR A 405 1.69 26.57 25.89
C TYR A 405 2.81 27.59 26.15
N THR A 406 3.27 27.69 27.39
CA THR A 406 4.53 28.38 27.71
C THR A 406 5.57 27.31 28.02
N LEU A 407 6.73 27.35 27.35
CA LEU A 407 7.74 26.30 27.39
C LEU A 407 9.10 26.89 27.82
N HIS A 408 9.54 26.63 29.05
CA HIS A 408 10.91 26.88 29.48
C HIS A 408 11.87 25.87 28.82
N VAL A 409 13.18 26.16 28.81
CA VAL A 409 14.18 25.23 28.27
C VAL A 409 14.24 23.99 29.16
N GLY A 410 13.94 22.82 28.57
CA GLY A 410 13.78 21.56 29.26
C GLY A 410 12.31 21.09 29.40
N ASP A 411 11.34 21.95 29.12
CA ASP A 411 9.91 21.61 29.11
C ASP A 411 9.51 20.84 27.85
N SER A 412 8.44 20.06 27.95
CA SER A 412 7.81 19.39 26.81
C SER A 412 6.31 19.18 27.01
N VAL A 413 5.58 19.09 25.91
CA VAL A 413 4.17 18.63 25.88
C VAL A 413 4.01 17.42 24.97
N HIS A 414 3.13 16.51 25.39
CA HIS A 414 2.74 15.28 24.70
C HIS A 414 1.37 15.44 24.05
N ILE A 415 1.27 15.08 22.76
CA ILE A 415 0.03 15.11 21.97
C ILE A 415 -0.05 13.80 21.18
N VAL A 416 -1.16 13.07 21.29
CA VAL A 416 -1.38 11.80 20.61
C VAL A 416 -2.67 11.87 19.80
N VAL A 417 -2.55 11.60 18.49
CA VAL A 417 -3.68 11.55 17.56
C VAL A 417 -3.69 10.23 16.79
N ALA A 418 -4.86 9.80 16.31
CA ALA A 418 -4.98 8.69 15.37
C ALA A 418 -5.48 9.19 14.01
N LYS A 419 -4.72 8.91 12.95
CA LYS A 419 -5.11 9.13 11.55
C LYS A 419 -5.73 7.84 11.03
N ALA A 420 -6.98 7.87 10.58
CA ALA A 420 -7.74 6.67 10.22
C ALA A 420 -8.54 6.84 8.92
N VAL A 421 -8.83 5.71 8.26
CA VAL A 421 -9.77 5.62 7.13
C VAL A 421 -10.64 4.39 7.29
N ALA A 422 -11.93 4.51 7.00
CA ALA A 422 -12.86 3.39 7.05
C ALA A 422 -14.06 3.61 6.12
N GLY A 423 -14.77 2.52 5.80
CA GLY A 423 -15.95 2.56 4.95
C GLY A 423 -16.75 1.26 4.99
N ILE A 424 -17.48 0.99 3.92
CA ILE A 424 -18.08 -0.34 3.65
C ILE A 424 -17.03 -1.28 3.07
N SER A 425 -17.17 -2.60 3.28
CA SER A 425 -16.23 -3.59 2.72
C SER A 425 -16.31 -3.62 1.18
N ARG A 426 -15.28 -4.13 0.49
CA ARG A 426 -15.26 -4.17 -0.98
C ARG A 426 -16.42 -5.01 -1.56
N GLU A 427 -16.84 -6.06 -0.86
CA GLU A 427 -18.00 -6.87 -1.25
C GLU A 427 -19.29 -6.06 -1.19
N LYS A 428 -19.52 -5.30 -0.10
CA LYS A 428 -20.68 -4.42 0.03
C LYS A 428 -20.61 -3.23 -0.94
N ASN A 429 -19.43 -2.67 -1.18
CA ASN A 429 -19.18 -1.63 -2.17
C ASN A 429 -19.63 -2.07 -3.56
N ARG A 430 -19.18 -3.26 -4.01
CA ARG A 430 -19.56 -3.84 -5.31
C ARG A 430 -21.03 -4.24 -5.38
N GLU A 431 -21.60 -4.80 -4.31
CA GLU A 431 -23.04 -5.09 -4.23
C GLU A 431 -23.87 -3.81 -4.44
N VAL A 432 -23.56 -2.74 -3.70
CA VAL A 432 -24.28 -1.46 -3.77
C VAL A 432 -24.09 -0.81 -5.14
N ALA A 433 -22.86 -0.79 -5.67
CA ALA A 433 -22.57 -0.25 -6.99
C ALA A 433 -23.32 -1.00 -8.11
N LYS A 434 -23.23 -2.33 -8.16
CA LYS A 434 -23.90 -3.15 -9.18
C LYS A 434 -25.42 -3.01 -9.09
N ASN A 435 -25.99 -3.03 -7.87
CA ASN A 435 -27.43 -2.85 -7.67
C ASN A 435 -27.91 -1.45 -8.12
N TRP A 436 -27.16 -0.39 -7.77
CA TRP A 436 -27.45 0.97 -8.23
C TRP A 436 -27.38 1.08 -9.76
N LEU A 437 -26.33 0.54 -10.38
CA LEU A 437 -26.04 0.60 -11.81
C LEU A 437 -27.10 -0.13 -12.65
N LEU A 438 -27.62 -1.26 -12.16
CA LEU A 438 -28.71 -1.99 -12.81
C LEU A 438 -30.01 -1.16 -12.88
N TRP A 439 -30.33 -0.40 -11.83
CA TRP A 439 -31.46 0.53 -11.83
C TRP A 439 -31.18 1.77 -12.69
N GLU A 440 -30.01 2.42 -12.54
CA GLU A 440 -29.63 3.64 -13.28
C GLU A 440 -29.64 3.43 -14.81
N LYS A 441 -29.20 2.26 -15.29
CA LYS A 441 -29.21 1.90 -16.71
C LYS A 441 -30.49 1.20 -17.18
N GLY A 442 -31.47 0.97 -16.29
CA GLY A 442 -32.72 0.26 -16.60
C GLY A 442 -32.53 -1.21 -16.99
N LEU A 443 -31.39 -1.81 -16.64
CA LEU A 443 -31.00 -3.18 -16.99
C LEU A 443 -31.58 -4.23 -16.02
N GLY A 444 -32.00 -3.81 -14.82
CA GLY A 444 -32.64 -4.70 -13.85
C GLY A 444 -33.19 -3.95 -12.64
N GLN A 445 -34.06 -4.61 -11.89
CA GLN A 445 -34.67 -4.06 -10.66
C GLN A 445 -34.38 -4.96 -9.44
N PRO A 446 -33.12 -5.09 -9.01
CA PRO A 446 -32.77 -5.86 -7.81
C PRO A 446 -33.40 -5.23 -6.55
N THR A 447 -33.71 -6.07 -5.56
CA THR A 447 -34.26 -5.64 -4.26
C THR A 447 -33.24 -4.82 -3.47
N LEU A 448 -33.50 -3.53 -3.29
CA LEU A 448 -32.58 -2.61 -2.64
C LEU A 448 -32.81 -2.57 -1.12
N VAL A 449 -32.00 -3.31 -0.36
CA VAL A 449 -32.05 -3.34 1.11
C VAL A 449 -31.16 -2.23 1.68
N ARG A 450 -31.78 -1.22 2.31
CA ARG A 450 -31.11 -0.09 2.98
C ARG A 450 -30.37 -0.55 4.24
N PRO A 451 -29.41 0.23 4.78
CA PRO A 451 -28.69 -0.14 6.00
C PRO A 451 -29.57 -0.43 7.22
N ASN A 452 -30.77 0.17 7.29
CA ASN A 452 -31.75 -0.07 8.35
C ASN A 452 -32.61 -1.34 8.15
N GLY A 453 -32.32 -2.16 7.13
CA GLY A 453 -33.05 -3.38 6.80
C GLY A 453 -34.35 -3.18 6.01
N GLN A 454 -34.79 -1.95 5.77
CA GLN A 454 -35.96 -1.67 4.93
C GLN A 454 -35.63 -1.74 3.44
N THR A 455 -36.61 -2.08 2.61
CA THR A 455 -36.45 -2.01 1.14
C THR A 455 -36.80 -0.62 0.59
N THR A 456 -36.30 -0.31 -0.60
CA THR A 456 -36.67 0.89 -1.38
C THR A 456 -36.68 0.58 -2.89
N THR A 457 -37.26 1.48 -3.68
CA THR A 457 -37.11 1.55 -5.14
C THR A 457 -36.32 2.78 -5.60
N ASP A 458 -35.95 3.67 -4.68
CA ASP A 458 -35.01 4.77 -4.93
C ASP A 458 -33.58 4.24 -4.80
N HIS A 459 -32.93 4.03 -5.94
CA HIS A 459 -31.56 3.52 -6.05
C HIS A 459 -30.52 4.53 -5.58
N ASN A 460 -30.79 5.82 -5.72
CA ASN A 460 -29.91 6.88 -5.25
C ASN A 460 -29.94 7.00 -3.73
N LEU A 461 -31.12 6.93 -3.10
CA LEU A 461 -31.24 6.83 -1.65
C LEU A 461 -30.54 5.58 -1.11
N TYR A 462 -30.75 4.41 -1.73
CA TYR A 462 -30.07 3.17 -1.35
C TYR A 462 -28.54 3.31 -1.36
N LYS A 463 -27.97 3.79 -2.47
CA LYS A 463 -26.52 4.01 -2.60
C LYS A 463 -26.01 5.02 -1.56
N ARG A 464 -26.67 6.17 -1.46
CA ARG A 464 -26.28 7.28 -0.59
C ARG A 464 -26.30 6.90 0.90
N GLU A 465 -27.31 6.18 1.36
CA GLU A 465 -27.36 5.71 2.75
C GLU A 465 -26.26 4.70 3.07
N TRP A 466 -25.96 3.75 2.18
CA TRP A 466 -24.82 2.84 2.37
C TRP A 466 -23.49 3.61 2.43
N VAL A 467 -23.31 4.63 1.59
CA VAL A 467 -22.14 5.54 1.66
C VAL A 467 -22.09 6.30 3.00
N TRP A 468 -23.22 6.80 3.51
CA TRP A 468 -23.26 7.50 4.80
C TRP A 468 -22.86 6.62 6.00
N THR A 469 -23.11 5.30 5.98
CA THR A 469 -22.62 4.39 7.05
C THR A 469 -21.09 4.32 7.17
N CYS A 470 -20.34 4.85 6.19
CA CYS A 470 -18.89 4.96 6.28
C CYS A 470 -18.46 5.92 7.41
N LYS A 471 -19.30 6.90 7.80
CA LYS A 471 -19.09 7.72 9.01
C LYS A 471 -19.11 6.84 10.27
N ASP A 472 -20.06 5.90 10.38
CA ASP A 472 -20.14 4.97 11.52
C ASP A 472 -18.92 4.03 11.57
N SER A 473 -18.43 3.57 10.42
CA SER A 473 -17.20 2.78 10.33
C SER A 473 -15.98 3.57 10.85
N LEU A 474 -15.84 4.85 10.46
CA LEU A 474 -14.72 5.69 10.94
C LEU A 474 -14.83 5.98 12.45
N LEU A 475 -16.02 6.25 12.96
CA LEU A 475 -16.23 6.49 14.40
C LEU A 475 -15.91 5.24 15.23
N LYS A 476 -16.26 4.02 14.77
CA LYS A 476 -15.81 2.77 15.40
C LYS A 476 -14.30 2.63 15.38
N THR A 477 -13.63 2.98 14.28
CA THR A 477 -12.16 3.00 14.23
C THR A 477 -11.55 3.97 15.24
N PHE A 478 -12.16 5.14 15.48
CA PHE A 478 -11.76 6.04 16.56
C PHE A 478 -11.99 5.43 17.95
N GLU A 479 -13.09 4.70 18.19
CA GLU A 479 -13.31 3.96 19.46
C GLU A 479 -12.21 2.89 19.65
N HIS A 480 -11.86 2.15 18.61
CA HIS A 480 -10.82 1.12 18.64
C HIS A 480 -9.42 1.71 18.94
N ALA A 481 -9.06 2.83 18.30
CA ALA A 481 -7.79 3.53 18.55
C ALA A 481 -7.73 4.12 19.97
N LEU A 482 -8.82 4.69 20.47
CA LEU A 482 -8.92 5.21 21.84
C LEU A 482 -8.83 4.09 22.89
N ILE A 483 -9.42 2.92 22.62
CA ILE A 483 -9.30 1.73 23.47
C ILE A 483 -7.86 1.22 23.46
N ALA A 484 -7.21 1.13 22.30
CA ALA A 484 -5.80 0.74 22.19
C ALA A 484 -4.89 1.69 22.98
N TYR A 485 -5.04 3.01 22.83
CA TYR A 485 -4.27 3.99 23.60
C TYR A 485 -4.51 3.87 25.12
N LYS A 486 -5.77 3.72 25.57
CA LYS A 486 -6.10 3.50 26.99
C LYS A 486 -5.53 2.19 27.55
N LYS A 487 -5.40 1.15 26.72
CA LYS A 487 -4.67 -0.09 27.04
C LYS A 487 -3.14 0.04 26.90
N LYS A 488 -2.58 1.23 26.67
CA LYS A 488 -1.15 1.45 26.37
C LYS A 488 -0.64 0.57 25.22
N PHE A 489 -1.50 0.40 24.21
CA PHE A 489 -1.35 -0.48 23.05
C PHE A 489 -1.18 -1.99 23.39
N GLN A 490 -1.45 -2.40 24.63
CA GLN A 490 -1.54 -3.82 25.03
C GLN A 490 -2.88 -4.41 24.53
N ILE A 491 -3.02 -4.48 23.21
CA ILE A 491 -4.12 -5.10 22.49
C ILE A 491 -3.87 -6.62 22.33
N PRO A 492 -4.93 -7.45 22.28
CA PRO A 492 -4.80 -8.85 21.90
C PRO A 492 -4.16 -9.03 20.52
N GLN A 493 -3.28 -10.01 20.43
CA GLN A 493 -2.50 -10.35 19.22
C GLN A 493 -2.90 -11.73 18.71
N PRO A 494 -2.97 -11.94 17.38
CA PRO A 494 -3.04 -13.28 16.81
C PRO A 494 -1.71 -14.03 17.01
N PRO A 495 -1.64 -15.33 16.71
CA PRO A 495 -0.35 -15.98 16.45
C PRO A 495 0.40 -15.24 15.33
N PRO A 496 1.76 -15.33 15.30
CA PRO A 496 2.53 -14.69 14.23
C PRO A 496 2.17 -15.29 12.86
N ALA A 497 2.39 -14.52 11.80
CA ALA A 497 2.31 -15.05 10.44
C ALA A 497 3.38 -16.14 10.23
N PRO A 498 3.17 -17.10 9.30
CA PRO A 498 4.24 -17.97 8.87
C PRO A 498 5.42 -17.19 8.30
N GLU A 499 6.62 -17.39 8.85
CA GLU A 499 7.90 -16.79 8.42
C GLU A 499 8.33 -17.24 7.01
N LEU A 500 7.83 -18.40 6.55
CA LEU A 500 8.00 -18.89 5.18
C LEU A 500 6.64 -19.30 4.62
N PHE A 501 6.37 -18.90 3.38
CA PHE A 501 5.25 -19.38 2.58
C PHE A 501 5.71 -19.68 1.14
N GLU A 502 5.54 -20.94 0.72
CA GLU A 502 5.87 -21.41 -0.63
C GLU A 502 4.60 -21.81 -1.39
N VAL A 503 4.46 -21.35 -2.63
CA VAL A 503 3.44 -21.81 -3.58
C VAL A 503 4.13 -22.38 -4.82
N GLN A 504 3.80 -23.61 -5.18
CA GLN A 504 4.43 -24.36 -6.27
C GLN A 504 3.38 -24.82 -7.29
N SER A 505 3.50 -24.34 -8.52
CA SER A 505 2.68 -24.67 -9.69
C SER A 505 2.94 -26.10 -10.16
N GLY A 506 2.02 -27.02 -9.89
CA GLY A 506 2.10 -28.43 -10.31
C GLY A 506 1.30 -28.75 -11.57
N GLY A 507 1.36 -30.02 -11.98
CA GLY A 507 0.63 -30.52 -13.16
C GLY A 507 -0.87 -30.78 -12.94
N ASP A 508 -1.23 -31.23 -11.73
CA ASP A 508 -2.59 -31.64 -11.32
C ASP A 508 -3.13 -30.87 -10.09
N ARG A 509 -2.29 -30.07 -9.44
CA ARG A 509 -2.55 -29.30 -8.23
C ARG A 509 -1.62 -28.09 -8.16
N ILE A 510 -1.96 -27.09 -7.36
CA ILE A 510 -0.98 -26.12 -6.84
C ILE A 510 -0.66 -26.57 -5.41
N LEU A 511 0.63 -26.72 -5.08
CA LEU A 511 1.09 -27.18 -3.77
C LEU A 511 1.54 -25.98 -2.93
N LEU A 512 0.97 -25.84 -1.74
CA LEU A 512 1.27 -24.79 -0.79
C LEU A 512 1.98 -25.37 0.43
N LYS A 513 2.97 -24.67 0.98
CA LYS A 513 3.68 -25.02 2.22
C LYS A 513 3.94 -23.77 3.05
N TRP A 514 3.96 -23.90 4.37
CA TRP A 514 4.25 -22.78 5.28
C TRP A 514 4.94 -23.24 6.56
N SER A 515 5.62 -22.32 7.26
CA SER A 515 6.32 -22.62 8.52
C SER A 515 5.39 -22.98 9.68
N ASP A 516 5.95 -23.54 10.75
CA ASP A 516 5.26 -23.99 11.96
C ASP A 516 5.44 -23.08 13.18
N ASN A 517 6.25 -22.02 13.07
CA ASN A 517 6.51 -20.99 14.10
C ASN A 517 5.26 -20.57 14.90
N ALA A 518 4.13 -20.33 14.23
CA ALA A 518 2.86 -19.92 14.85
C ALA A 518 2.25 -20.94 15.83
N THR A 519 2.60 -22.24 15.72
CA THR A 519 2.08 -23.32 16.59
C THR A 519 2.47 -23.16 18.06
N SER A 520 3.55 -22.41 18.32
CA SER A 520 4.05 -22.09 19.66
C SER A 520 3.17 -21.10 20.42
N HIS A 521 2.32 -20.32 19.73
CA HIS A 521 1.47 -19.31 20.36
C HIS A 521 0.40 -19.98 21.25
N PRO A 522 0.19 -19.53 22.51
CA PRO A 522 -0.68 -20.22 23.45
C PRO A 522 -2.09 -20.52 22.91
N HIS A 523 -2.70 -19.51 22.29
CA HIS A 523 -4.08 -19.56 21.78
C HIS A 523 -4.21 -20.06 20.33
N PHE A 524 -3.13 -20.52 19.68
CA PHE A 524 -3.16 -21.00 18.29
C PHE A 524 -4.21 -22.12 18.05
N ASP A 525 -5.12 -21.92 17.09
CA ASP A 525 -6.05 -22.94 16.57
C ASP A 525 -5.97 -23.09 15.03
N GLY A 526 -4.75 -23.17 14.51
CA GLY A 526 -4.50 -23.57 13.12
C GLY A 526 -4.27 -22.42 12.13
N TYR A 527 -4.56 -22.72 10.87
CA TYR A 527 -4.31 -21.84 9.72
C TYR A 527 -5.54 -21.78 8.80
N GLU A 528 -5.63 -20.70 8.02
CA GLU A 528 -6.54 -20.56 6.89
C GLU A 528 -5.75 -20.23 5.62
N VAL A 529 -6.15 -20.81 4.49
CA VAL A 529 -5.58 -20.53 3.17
C VAL A 529 -6.65 -19.93 2.27
N TRP A 530 -6.29 -18.82 1.66
CA TRP A 530 -7.17 -17.98 0.84
C TRP A 530 -6.60 -17.81 -0.56
N ARG A 531 -7.47 -17.68 -1.57
CA ARG A 531 -7.09 -17.63 -2.99
C ARG A 531 -7.96 -16.67 -3.80
N SER A 532 -7.34 -15.85 -4.65
CA SER A 532 -8.03 -15.10 -5.72
C SER A 532 -7.71 -15.64 -7.11
N LYS A 533 -8.51 -15.21 -8.09
CA LYS A 533 -8.38 -15.47 -9.54
C LYS A 533 -8.07 -14.19 -10.34
N GLU A 534 -8.05 -13.06 -9.64
CA GLU A 534 -7.71 -11.74 -10.17
C GLU A 534 -6.33 -11.34 -9.68
N VAL A 535 -5.67 -10.42 -10.38
CA VAL A 535 -4.36 -9.89 -9.99
C VAL A 535 -4.45 -9.16 -8.65
N VAL A 536 -3.40 -9.24 -7.83
CA VAL A 536 -3.25 -8.42 -6.61
C VAL A 536 -3.35 -6.93 -6.96
N ASP A 537 -3.87 -6.13 -6.02
CA ASP A 537 -4.13 -4.70 -6.17
C ASP A 537 -5.17 -4.31 -7.25
N HIS A 538 -5.77 -5.26 -7.99
CA HIS A 538 -6.90 -4.99 -8.89
C HIS A 538 -8.23 -4.82 -8.10
N PRO A 539 -9.09 -3.80 -8.36
CA PRO A 539 -10.30 -3.55 -7.56
C PRO A 539 -11.33 -4.71 -7.49
N ARG A 540 -11.48 -5.53 -8.54
CA ARG A 540 -12.25 -6.79 -8.52
C ARG A 540 -11.68 -7.93 -7.63
N ALA A 541 -10.47 -7.82 -7.08
CA ALA A 541 -9.77 -8.93 -6.40
C ALA A 541 -10.45 -9.40 -5.10
N VAL A 542 -11.27 -10.44 -5.19
CA VAL A 542 -11.87 -11.10 -4.04
C VAL A 542 -11.12 -12.40 -3.75
N TYR A 543 -10.80 -12.64 -2.47
CA TYR A 543 -10.17 -13.86 -2.01
C TYR A 543 -11.21 -14.81 -1.41
N GLU A 544 -11.22 -16.07 -1.86
CA GLU A 544 -12.05 -17.15 -1.35
C GLU A 544 -11.24 -17.99 -0.35
N LYS A 545 -11.77 -18.29 0.85
CA LYS A 545 -11.15 -19.30 1.73
C LYS A 545 -11.34 -20.68 1.12
N ILE A 546 -10.24 -21.36 0.82
CA ILE A 546 -10.25 -22.69 0.17
C ILE A 546 -9.85 -23.82 1.13
N PHE A 547 -9.20 -23.50 2.24
CA PHE A 547 -8.79 -24.48 3.24
C PHE A 547 -8.68 -23.85 4.64
N GLU A 548 -8.93 -24.67 5.66
CA GLU A 548 -8.79 -24.34 7.09
C GLU A 548 -8.36 -25.60 7.86
N CYS A 549 -7.48 -25.46 8.85
CA CYS A 549 -7.22 -26.49 9.86
C CYS A 549 -7.40 -25.94 11.28
N ARG A 550 -7.36 -26.82 12.28
CA ARG A 550 -7.41 -26.51 13.72
C ARG A 550 -6.20 -27.10 14.45
N LYS A 551 -5.99 -26.75 15.73
CA LYS A 551 -4.91 -27.31 16.56
C LYS A 551 -4.93 -28.84 16.60
N SER A 552 -6.12 -29.43 16.55
CA SER A 552 -6.36 -30.88 16.60
C SER A 552 -6.06 -31.63 15.28
N ASN A 553 -5.91 -30.92 14.16
CA ASN A 553 -5.57 -31.49 12.85
C ASN A 553 -4.63 -30.56 12.06
N VAL A 554 -3.68 -29.93 12.74
CA VAL A 554 -2.78 -28.94 12.16
C VAL A 554 -1.91 -29.55 11.05
N VAL A 555 -1.75 -28.81 9.95
CA VAL A 555 -0.87 -29.15 8.84
C VAL A 555 -0.11 -27.91 8.38
N HIS A 556 1.01 -28.16 7.71
CA HIS A 556 1.95 -27.14 7.20
C HIS A 556 2.03 -27.17 5.66
N THR A 557 1.05 -27.83 5.02
CA THR A 557 0.93 -27.92 3.57
C THR A 557 -0.53 -28.15 3.16
N PHE A 558 -0.90 -27.63 2.00
CA PHE A 558 -2.19 -27.86 1.35
C PHE A 558 -2.01 -28.07 -0.15
N ALA A 559 -2.83 -28.93 -0.75
CA ALA A 559 -2.82 -29.21 -2.19
C ALA A 559 -4.12 -28.70 -2.81
N ASP A 560 -4.05 -27.57 -3.51
CA ASP A 560 -5.18 -27.03 -4.25
C ASP A 560 -5.40 -27.82 -5.55
N THR A 561 -6.21 -28.87 -5.46
CA THR A 561 -6.72 -29.67 -6.58
C THR A 561 -7.96 -29.06 -7.24
N THR A 562 -8.40 -27.87 -6.78
CA THR A 562 -9.59 -27.16 -7.33
C THR A 562 -9.22 -26.07 -8.34
N ALA A 563 -7.93 -25.75 -8.45
CA ALA A 563 -7.37 -24.88 -9.46
C ALA A 563 -7.70 -25.37 -10.88
N ARG A 564 -7.77 -24.45 -11.85
CA ARG A 564 -8.11 -24.70 -13.25
C ARG A 564 -6.96 -24.30 -14.17
N ARG A 565 -6.84 -25.01 -15.29
CA ARG A 565 -5.83 -24.76 -16.31
C ARG A 565 -6.14 -23.49 -17.09
N GLY A 566 -5.13 -22.63 -17.28
CA GLY A 566 -5.31 -21.33 -17.95
C GLY A 566 -6.00 -20.28 -17.07
N VAL A 567 -5.92 -20.44 -15.74
CA VAL A 567 -6.30 -19.42 -14.75
C VAL A 567 -5.10 -19.20 -13.85
N ASP A 568 -4.77 -17.94 -13.64
CA ASP A 568 -3.75 -17.48 -12.69
C ASP A 568 -4.36 -17.34 -11.30
N TYR A 569 -3.63 -17.78 -10.28
CA TYR A 569 -4.09 -17.78 -8.89
C TYR A 569 -3.08 -17.12 -7.96
N TYR A 570 -3.61 -16.26 -7.08
CA TYR A 570 -2.85 -15.55 -6.06
C TYR A 570 -3.35 -16.02 -4.68
N TYR A 571 -2.44 -16.21 -3.73
CA TYR A 571 -2.73 -16.86 -2.45
C TYR A 571 -2.22 -16.05 -1.26
N TYR A 572 -2.81 -16.29 -0.09
CA TYR A 572 -2.20 -15.99 1.20
C TYR A 572 -2.56 -17.06 2.23
N VAL A 573 -1.76 -17.15 3.29
CA VAL A 573 -2.00 -18.03 4.44
C VAL A 573 -1.93 -17.23 5.74
N VAL A 574 -2.94 -17.36 6.60
CA VAL A 574 -2.96 -16.73 7.91
C VAL A 574 -2.97 -17.79 9.01
N SER A 575 -2.26 -17.53 10.10
CA SER A 575 -2.46 -18.25 11.36
C SER A 575 -3.64 -17.62 12.11
N LYS A 576 -4.28 -18.39 13.01
CA LYS A 576 -5.45 -17.94 13.77
C LYS A 576 -5.45 -18.42 15.22
N ASP A 577 -6.05 -17.63 16.11
CA ASP A 577 -6.34 -18.04 17.48
C ASP A 577 -7.64 -18.87 17.59
N ASP A 578 -7.97 -19.26 18.81
CA ASP A 578 -9.19 -19.97 19.21
C ASP A 578 -10.45 -19.08 19.30
N GLY A 579 -10.35 -17.78 19.00
CA GLY A 579 -11.41 -16.78 19.14
C GLY A 579 -11.67 -16.29 20.57
N SER A 580 -10.91 -16.74 21.56
CA SER A 580 -11.06 -16.31 22.96
C SER A 580 -10.52 -14.91 23.24
N GLN A 581 -9.59 -14.41 22.41
CA GLN A 581 -8.90 -13.14 22.65
C GLN A 581 -9.50 -11.92 21.91
N ASN A 582 -10.55 -12.11 21.10
CA ASN A 582 -11.10 -11.05 20.24
C ASN A 582 -12.05 -10.09 20.99
N ASP A 583 -11.48 -9.07 21.64
CA ASP A 583 -12.19 -8.00 22.40
C ASP A 583 -13.46 -7.48 21.70
N PHE A 584 -13.41 -7.27 20.38
CA PHE A 584 -14.47 -6.59 19.61
C PHE A 584 -15.48 -7.54 18.98
N GLN A 585 -15.09 -8.80 18.74
CA GLN A 585 -15.95 -9.82 18.15
C GLN A 585 -15.73 -11.18 18.85
N PRO A 586 -16.12 -11.33 20.14
CA PRO A 586 -15.82 -12.53 20.93
C PRO A 586 -16.28 -13.82 20.26
N GLY A 587 -15.42 -14.84 20.25
CA GLY A 587 -15.68 -16.12 19.58
C GLY A 587 -15.42 -16.14 18.08
N LYS A 588 -15.06 -15.02 17.45
CA LYS A 588 -14.42 -15.01 16.12
C LYS A 588 -12.90 -14.99 16.28
N PRO A 589 -12.14 -15.84 15.56
CA PRO A 589 -10.68 -15.80 15.62
C PRO A 589 -10.08 -14.43 15.28
N LEU A 590 -8.99 -14.08 15.97
CA LEU A 590 -7.98 -13.17 15.48
C LEU A 590 -7.07 -13.92 14.48
N VAL A 591 -6.71 -13.27 13.39
CA VAL A 591 -5.81 -13.82 12.36
C VAL A 591 -4.61 -12.92 12.14
N SER A 592 -3.47 -13.52 11.76
CA SER A 592 -2.27 -12.76 11.35
C SER A 592 -2.56 -11.91 10.11
N GLY A 593 -2.01 -10.70 10.00
CA GLY A 593 -2.25 -9.81 8.85
C GLY A 593 -1.93 -10.46 7.49
N LYS A 594 -2.92 -10.54 6.59
CA LYS A 594 -2.81 -11.18 5.26
C LYS A 594 -1.64 -10.65 4.41
N PHE A 595 -1.27 -9.39 4.61
CA PHE A 595 -0.21 -8.69 3.89
C PHE A 595 1.20 -9.25 4.13
N TYR A 596 1.39 -10.06 5.18
CA TYR A 596 2.65 -10.73 5.44
C TYR A 596 2.92 -11.91 4.48
N THR A 597 1.88 -12.59 3.98
CA THR A 597 2.01 -13.83 3.17
C THR A 597 1.34 -13.75 1.79
N MET A 598 0.80 -12.60 1.40
CA MET A 598 0.12 -12.42 0.11
C MET A 598 1.09 -12.44 -1.07
N THR A 599 0.91 -13.41 -1.98
CA THR A 599 1.74 -13.55 -3.18
C THR A 599 1.43 -12.45 -4.21
N ASN A 600 2.40 -11.65 -4.62
CA ASN A 600 2.25 -10.69 -5.74
C ASN A 600 2.45 -11.33 -7.13
N LYS A 601 2.82 -12.62 -7.19
CA LYS A 601 2.99 -13.40 -8.44
C LYS A 601 1.94 -14.52 -8.55
N PRO A 602 1.52 -14.88 -9.78
CA PRO A 602 0.55 -15.93 -10.01
C PRO A 602 1.18 -17.33 -9.97
N ALA A 603 0.48 -18.26 -9.34
CA ALA A 603 0.67 -19.70 -9.54
C ALA A 603 -0.46 -20.27 -10.42
N TYR A 604 -0.17 -21.31 -11.22
CA TYR A 604 -1.11 -21.84 -12.21
C TYR A 604 -0.87 -23.33 -12.47
N LEU A 605 -1.88 -24.05 -13.00
CA LEU A 605 -1.69 -25.46 -13.37
C LEU A 605 -0.84 -25.60 -14.65
N ARG A 606 0.40 -26.06 -14.48
CA ARG A 606 1.34 -26.47 -15.55
C ARG A 606 0.90 -27.78 -16.19
N ARG A 607 1.55 -28.26 -17.26
CA ARG A 607 1.09 -29.44 -18.02
C ARG A 607 1.01 -30.66 -17.07
N PRO A 608 -0.03 -31.51 -17.13
CA PRO A 608 -0.04 -32.72 -16.31
C PRO A 608 1.06 -33.67 -16.80
N ALA A 609 1.62 -34.45 -15.87
CA ALA A 609 2.59 -35.49 -16.19
C ALA A 609 2.06 -36.43 -17.29
N GLY A 610 2.96 -36.89 -18.16
CA GLY A 610 2.64 -37.92 -19.15
C GLY A 610 2.31 -39.26 -18.48
N THR A 611 1.54 -40.12 -19.15
CA THR A 611 1.18 -41.46 -18.65
C THR A 611 2.04 -42.58 -19.22
N SER A 612 3.01 -42.26 -20.08
CA SER A 612 3.97 -43.22 -20.64
C SER A 612 5.23 -42.52 -21.15
N LEU A 613 6.38 -43.17 -21.02
CA LEU A 613 7.65 -42.71 -21.59
C LEU A 613 7.61 -42.58 -23.11
N ASP A 614 6.76 -43.35 -23.81
CA ASP A 614 6.60 -43.24 -25.27
C ASP A 614 5.86 -41.95 -25.67
N SER A 615 5.06 -41.38 -24.77
CA SER A 615 4.34 -40.14 -25.01
C SER A 615 5.25 -38.89 -25.04
N ILE A 616 6.51 -38.99 -24.56
CA ILE A 616 7.46 -37.86 -24.50
C ILE A 616 7.73 -37.29 -25.90
N ARG A 617 7.68 -35.96 -26.02
CA ARG A 617 7.97 -35.22 -27.26
C ARG A 617 9.00 -34.11 -27.00
N VAL A 618 9.77 -33.80 -28.04
CA VAL A 618 10.63 -32.60 -28.12
C VAL A 618 10.00 -31.68 -29.15
N VAL A 619 9.80 -30.40 -28.82
CA VAL A 619 9.11 -29.42 -29.66
C VAL A 619 9.81 -28.06 -29.60
N PRO A 620 10.04 -27.37 -30.73
CA PRO A 620 9.92 -27.86 -32.10
C PRO A 620 10.98 -28.93 -32.42
N ASN A 621 10.68 -29.81 -33.38
CA ASN A 621 11.61 -30.81 -33.89
C ASN A 621 11.34 -31.04 -35.39
N PRO A 622 12.16 -30.52 -36.32
CA PRO A 622 13.37 -29.73 -36.07
C PRO A 622 13.08 -28.36 -35.42
N TYR A 623 13.98 -27.89 -34.56
CA TYR A 623 14.10 -26.47 -34.23
C TYR A 623 14.71 -25.73 -35.42
N VAL A 624 14.16 -24.57 -35.77
CA VAL A 624 14.61 -23.76 -36.92
C VAL A 624 14.58 -22.27 -36.58
N ILE A 625 15.75 -21.64 -36.41
CA ILE A 625 15.85 -20.26 -35.89
C ILE A 625 15.08 -19.23 -36.77
N SER A 626 15.11 -19.42 -38.09
CA SER A 626 14.43 -18.59 -39.09
C SER A 626 12.90 -18.76 -39.13
N LYS A 627 12.34 -19.63 -38.25
CA LYS A 627 10.90 -19.89 -38.09
C LYS A 627 10.41 -19.75 -36.64
N ARG A 628 11.20 -19.15 -35.75
CA ARG A 628 10.88 -18.90 -34.31
C ARG A 628 9.47 -18.34 -34.06
N GLU A 629 9.03 -17.43 -34.91
CA GLU A 629 7.69 -16.81 -34.90
C GLU A 629 6.55 -17.84 -34.95
N PHE A 630 6.75 -18.95 -35.66
CA PHE A 630 5.79 -20.06 -35.81
C PHE A 630 6.06 -21.22 -34.82
N GLN A 631 6.92 -21.02 -33.82
CA GLN A 631 7.30 -22.03 -32.82
C GLN A 631 6.83 -21.63 -31.42
N PHE A 632 7.38 -20.54 -30.88
CA PHE A 632 7.04 -20.01 -29.55
C PHE A 632 6.81 -18.48 -29.55
N GLY A 633 6.74 -17.86 -30.74
CA GLY A 633 6.59 -16.42 -30.91
C GLY A 633 7.93 -15.67 -30.99
N VAL A 634 7.88 -14.35 -30.85
CA VAL A 634 9.05 -13.46 -31.05
C VAL A 634 9.45 -12.68 -29.78
N GLN A 635 8.59 -12.68 -28.75
CA GLN A 635 8.77 -11.88 -27.52
C GLN A 635 9.24 -12.68 -26.29
N SER A 636 9.21 -14.03 -26.33
CA SER A 636 9.74 -14.87 -25.24
C SER A 636 10.40 -16.13 -25.81
N GLY A 637 11.33 -16.74 -25.05
CA GLY A 637 11.95 -18.02 -25.43
C GLY A 637 12.86 -17.94 -26.66
N TYR A 638 13.82 -17.01 -26.66
CA TYR A 638 14.90 -17.05 -27.64
C TYR A 638 15.64 -18.38 -27.51
N ASP A 639 15.73 -19.12 -28.61
CA ASP A 639 16.35 -20.45 -28.68
C ASP A 639 15.66 -21.56 -27.85
N ARG A 640 14.37 -21.38 -27.52
CA ARG A 640 13.58 -22.36 -26.75
C ARG A 640 13.33 -23.67 -27.49
N ILE A 641 13.55 -24.76 -26.77
CA ILE A 641 13.04 -26.11 -27.03
C ILE A 641 12.29 -26.58 -25.77
N ALA A 642 11.10 -27.14 -25.95
CA ALA A 642 10.30 -27.70 -24.87
C ALA A 642 10.25 -29.24 -24.95
N PHE A 643 10.28 -29.86 -23.78
CA PHE A 643 10.00 -31.27 -23.58
C PHE A 643 8.56 -31.41 -23.05
N TYR A 644 7.77 -32.32 -23.61
CA TYR A 644 6.35 -32.49 -23.27
C TYR A 644 5.97 -33.94 -23.00
N ASN A 645 4.96 -34.11 -22.13
CA ASN A 645 4.49 -35.38 -21.57
C ASN A 645 5.57 -36.13 -20.76
N LEU A 646 6.37 -35.38 -20.00
CA LEU A 646 7.40 -35.93 -19.12
C LEU A 646 6.81 -36.75 -17.96
N PRO A 647 7.57 -37.72 -17.41
CA PRO A 647 7.36 -38.19 -16.05
C PRO A 647 7.54 -37.04 -15.05
N PRO A 648 6.77 -37.02 -13.95
CA PRO A 648 6.76 -35.88 -13.01
C PRO A 648 8.08 -35.67 -12.26
N TYR A 649 8.94 -36.70 -12.25
CA TYR A 649 10.25 -36.69 -11.62
C TYR A 649 11.25 -37.44 -12.52
N CYS A 650 12.08 -36.69 -13.24
CA CYS A 650 13.11 -37.27 -14.12
C CYS A 650 14.33 -36.38 -14.31
N LYS A 651 15.42 -36.97 -14.83
CA LYS A 651 16.55 -36.24 -15.39
C LYS A 651 16.42 -36.17 -16.90
N ILE A 652 16.68 -35.00 -17.48
CA ILE A 652 16.85 -34.81 -18.92
C ILE A 652 18.33 -34.56 -19.18
N LYS A 653 19.00 -35.51 -19.84
CA LYS A 653 20.41 -35.41 -20.23
C LYS A 653 20.48 -35.20 -21.74
N ILE A 654 21.09 -34.12 -22.18
CA ILE A 654 21.14 -33.71 -23.58
C ILE A 654 22.56 -33.95 -24.11
N PHE A 655 22.68 -34.66 -25.23
CA PHE A 655 23.94 -35.08 -25.82
C PHE A 655 24.08 -34.69 -27.29
N THR A 656 25.32 -34.57 -27.78
CA THR A 656 25.66 -34.49 -29.21
C THR A 656 25.33 -35.79 -29.95
N GLU A 657 25.42 -35.79 -31.28
CA GLU A 657 25.37 -37.00 -32.10
C GLU A 657 26.49 -38.01 -31.79
N ARG A 658 27.57 -37.57 -31.14
CA ARG A 658 28.71 -38.38 -30.69
C ARG A 658 28.60 -38.88 -29.25
N GLY A 659 27.61 -38.41 -28.48
CA GLY A 659 27.39 -38.79 -27.09
C GLY A 659 28.09 -37.90 -26.05
N ASP A 660 28.59 -36.72 -26.43
CA ASP A 660 29.16 -35.74 -25.50
C ASP A 660 28.02 -35.07 -24.70
N LEU A 661 28.12 -35.01 -23.37
CA LEU A 661 27.08 -34.41 -22.51
C LEU A 661 27.12 -32.87 -22.57
N ILE A 662 26.01 -32.28 -23.01
CA ILE A 662 25.82 -30.83 -23.18
C ILE A 662 25.20 -30.20 -21.93
N LYS A 663 24.17 -30.84 -21.37
CA LYS A 663 23.37 -30.34 -20.24
C LYS A 663 22.70 -31.51 -19.51
N GLU A 664 22.69 -31.48 -18.18
CA GLU A 664 21.69 -32.19 -17.37
C GLU A 664 20.69 -31.15 -16.83
N ILE A 665 19.40 -31.46 -16.95
CA ILE A 665 18.29 -30.73 -16.33
C ILE A 665 17.62 -31.69 -15.35
N ARG A 666 17.33 -31.20 -14.13
CA ARG A 666 16.58 -31.95 -13.12
C ARG A 666 15.13 -31.49 -13.15
N HIS A 667 14.25 -32.35 -13.66
CA HIS A 667 12.82 -32.10 -13.72
C HIS A 667 12.19 -32.72 -12.47
N GLU A 668 12.03 -31.90 -11.43
CA GLU A 668 11.63 -32.32 -10.07
C GLU A 668 10.37 -31.58 -9.59
N ASN A 669 9.64 -30.94 -10.51
CA ASN A 669 8.50 -30.04 -10.23
C ASN A 669 7.11 -30.71 -10.36
N GLY A 670 7.04 -31.99 -10.73
CA GLY A 670 5.79 -32.74 -10.80
C GLY A 670 4.92 -32.50 -12.06
N THR A 671 5.41 -31.76 -13.06
CA THR A 671 4.62 -31.46 -14.28
C THR A 671 4.84 -32.50 -15.38
N GLY A 672 4.33 -32.23 -16.58
CA GLY A 672 4.67 -32.97 -17.79
C GLY A 672 5.43 -32.13 -18.80
N ASP A 673 6.01 -31.00 -18.41
CA ASP A 673 6.66 -30.05 -19.31
C ASP A 673 7.91 -29.37 -18.73
N GLU A 674 8.95 -29.27 -19.55
CA GLU A 674 10.22 -28.64 -19.18
C GLU A 674 10.79 -27.84 -20.36
N ALA A 675 11.46 -26.72 -20.07
CA ALA A 675 12.01 -25.82 -21.08
C ALA A 675 13.54 -25.82 -21.09
N TRP A 676 14.12 -25.68 -22.29
CA TRP A 676 15.56 -25.54 -22.49
C TRP A 676 15.84 -24.52 -23.59
N GLU A 677 16.47 -23.40 -23.23
CA GLU A 677 16.84 -22.31 -24.16
C GLU A 677 18.09 -22.64 -25.00
N SER A 678 18.23 -23.91 -25.43
CA SER A 678 19.34 -24.46 -26.25
C SER A 678 20.77 -24.16 -25.75
N VAL A 679 20.96 -23.94 -24.45
CA VAL A 679 22.26 -23.60 -23.84
C VAL A 679 22.94 -24.79 -23.14
N THR A 680 24.24 -24.91 -23.37
CA THR A 680 25.18 -25.82 -22.69
C THR A 680 25.24 -25.58 -21.17
N SER A 681 25.93 -26.48 -20.45
CA SER A 681 26.33 -26.28 -19.05
C SER A 681 27.20 -25.02 -18.84
N SER A 682 27.99 -24.62 -19.84
CA SER A 682 28.85 -23.43 -19.84
C SER A 682 28.19 -22.16 -20.43
N GLY A 683 26.87 -22.17 -20.66
CA GLY A 683 26.12 -21.00 -21.13
C GLY A 683 26.26 -20.68 -22.62
N GLN A 684 27.07 -21.43 -23.37
CA GLN A 684 27.14 -21.32 -24.84
C GLN A 684 25.91 -21.96 -25.50
N ILE A 685 25.37 -21.30 -26.53
CA ILE A 685 24.25 -21.78 -27.35
C ILE A 685 24.74 -22.90 -28.28
N VAL A 686 23.99 -24.01 -28.40
CA VAL A 686 24.37 -25.15 -29.27
C VAL A 686 24.20 -24.83 -30.76
N VAL A 687 25.08 -25.41 -31.60
CA VAL A 687 25.10 -25.18 -33.06
C VAL A 687 24.08 -26.05 -33.82
N SER A 688 23.94 -25.84 -35.13
CA SER A 688 23.13 -26.69 -36.01
C SER A 688 23.64 -28.14 -35.97
N GLY A 689 22.75 -29.12 -35.75
CA GLY A 689 23.16 -30.52 -35.52
C GLY A 689 22.02 -31.45 -35.10
N LEU A 690 22.36 -32.73 -34.92
CA LEU A 690 21.48 -33.77 -34.38
C LEU A 690 21.82 -33.99 -32.90
N TYR A 691 20.81 -33.94 -32.04
CA TYR A 691 20.97 -34.05 -30.60
C TYR A 691 20.09 -35.18 -30.03
N ILE A 692 20.51 -35.71 -28.88
CA ILE A 692 19.82 -36.80 -28.18
C ILE A 692 19.44 -36.30 -26.79
N ALA A 693 18.14 -36.21 -26.50
CA ALA A 693 17.63 -36.04 -25.14
C ALA A 693 17.32 -37.42 -24.56
N TYR A 694 17.98 -37.79 -23.46
CA TYR A 694 17.75 -38.99 -22.68
C TYR A 694 17.00 -38.63 -21.40
N PHE A 695 15.97 -39.42 -21.08
CA PHE A 695 15.05 -39.18 -19.98
C PHE A 695 15.12 -40.35 -19.00
N GLU A 696 15.34 -40.08 -17.71
CA GLU A 696 15.56 -41.10 -16.66
C GLU A 696 14.68 -40.80 -15.44
N VAL A 697 13.75 -41.69 -15.11
CA VAL A 697 12.81 -41.54 -13.97
C VAL A 697 13.57 -41.63 -12.65
N THR A 698 13.47 -40.61 -11.80
CA THR A 698 14.27 -40.50 -10.56
C THR A 698 13.61 -41.13 -9.33
N GLN A 699 12.29 -41.29 -9.33
CA GLN A 699 11.51 -41.96 -8.27
C GLN A 699 10.25 -42.63 -8.82
N ASP A 700 9.72 -43.61 -8.09
CA ASP A 700 8.46 -44.27 -8.41
C ASP A 700 7.30 -43.26 -8.35
N TYR A 701 6.39 -43.32 -9.32
CA TYR A 701 5.22 -42.44 -9.39
C TYR A 701 3.93 -43.26 -9.49
N VAL A 702 3.10 -43.12 -8.47
CA VAL A 702 1.76 -43.68 -8.39
C VAL A 702 0.75 -42.59 -8.72
N HIS A 703 -0.16 -42.86 -9.64
CA HIS A 703 -1.12 -41.89 -10.16
C HIS A 703 -2.18 -41.53 -9.09
N PRO A 704 -2.28 -40.25 -8.65
CA PRO A 704 -3.01 -39.88 -7.44
C PRO A 704 -4.49 -40.26 -7.39
N GLN A 705 -5.18 -40.30 -8.53
CA GLN A 705 -6.62 -40.60 -8.60
C GLN A 705 -6.93 -42.11 -8.78
N THR A 706 -5.95 -42.94 -9.14
CA THR A 706 -6.19 -44.37 -9.46
C THR A 706 -5.37 -45.34 -8.61
N GLY A 707 -4.31 -44.90 -7.94
CA GLY A 707 -3.43 -45.77 -7.16
C GLY A 707 -2.52 -46.68 -8.00
N GLU A 708 -2.46 -46.46 -9.32
CA GLU A 708 -1.67 -47.25 -10.26
C GLU A 708 -0.23 -46.74 -10.37
N LEU A 709 0.75 -47.66 -10.36
CA LEU A 709 2.17 -47.33 -10.56
C LEU A 709 2.44 -47.05 -12.06
N VAL A 710 2.44 -45.78 -12.45
CA VAL A 710 2.62 -45.35 -13.85
C VAL A 710 4.10 -45.28 -14.24
N PHE A 711 4.97 -44.84 -13.34
CA PHE A 711 6.42 -44.86 -13.56
C PHE A 711 7.17 -45.51 -12.40
N LYS A 712 8.30 -46.14 -12.74
CA LYS A 712 9.23 -46.75 -11.80
C LYS A 712 10.63 -46.15 -11.97
N LYS A 713 11.30 -45.90 -10.86
CA LYS A 713 12.67 -45.40 -10.78
C LYS A 713 13.62 -46.22 -11.67
N GLY A 714 14.43 -45.53 -12.46
CA GLY A 714 15.37 -46.11 -13.42
C GLY A 714 14.76 -46.51 -14.77
N GLN A 715 13.43 -46.46 -14.94
CA GLN A 715 12.85 -46.47 -16.30
C GLN A 715 13.38 -45.28 -17.09
N ASN A 716 13.67 -45.50 -18.37
CA ASN A 716 14.30 -44.50 -19.22
C ASN A 716 13.91 -44.64 -20.69
N THR A 717 14.08 -43.56 -21.45
CA THR A 717 13.85 -43.50 -22.89
C THR A 717 14.71 -42.38 -23.49
N TYR A 718 14.74 -42.24 -24.81
CA TYR A 718 15.41 -41.12 -25.46
C TYR A 718 14.60 -40.57 -26.66
N ARG A 719 14.88 -39.33 -27.05
CA ARG A 719 14.37 -38.70 -28.27
C ARG A 719 15.51 -38.06 -29.03
N LYS A 720 15.51 -38.25 -30.36
CA LYS A 720 16.41 -37.55 -31.28
C LYS A 720 15.72 -36.28 -31.76
N PHE A 721 16.43 -35.16 -31.79
CA PHE A 721 15.92 -33.90 -32.31
C PHE A 721 16.99 -33.14 -33.08
N ILE A 722 16.57 -32.30 -34.02
CA ILE A 722 17.47 -31.54 -34.90
C ILE A 722 17.37 -30.05 -34.56
N VAL A 723 18.52 -29.37 -34.48
CA VAL A 723 18.62 -27.91 -34.39
C VAL A 723 19.14 -27.37 -35.72
N ILE A 724 18.47 -26.36 -36.26
CA ILE A 724 18.86 -25.64 -37.48
C ILE A 724 18.95 -24.15 -37.15
N ARG A 725 20.19 -23.64 -37.13
CA ARG A 725 20.55 -22.22 -37.17
C ARG A 725 20.98 -21.84 -38.58
#